data_AF-A0A8H3AL47-F1
#
_entry.id   AF-A0A8H3AL47-F1
#
_cell.length_a   1.000
_cell.length_b   1.000
_cell.length_c   1.000
_cell.angle_alpha   90.00
_cell.angle_beta   90.00
_cell.angle_gamma   90.00
#
_symmetry.space_group_name_H-M   'P 1'
#
loop_
_entity.id
_entity.type
_entity.pdbx_description
1 polymer ?
#
loop_
_entity_poly.entity_id
_entity_poly.type
_entity_poly.pdbx_seq_one_letter_code
_entity_poly.pdbx_strand_id
1 'polypeptide(L)'
;MVSNDRAEKAPETPHRQAITPNGVYQSPSSEMFSQSLEMVTRTEPDHFSPPAYSRYRHSDESTLEQGEASFITRFAHDISEKRNETLLGLKLDAEAAFQDDGRLQISFGRRLSKSLPPNYAEPVKEVGLDEVGFHDAPPMNVNIMIVGSRGDVQPYLALGQRLQNYGHTVRISTHETFRKLVKDSGLRFFNIGGDPHELMSYMVRNPGLIPGFESVLKGDIGKKQVMVAEMLERCCLSCYEVDEESPNEGGFVADAIISNPPTFAHIHCAEALGIPLLLSFTMPWCATAAFPHPLVDIKQNGSHEPNAVNYYSYTLVDMLTWQGLGNVINKFRTKKLGLPSLTTASAVTMIQRSSIPWTYCISPALVPKPQDWLTHIDVVGFYFLDLAKDYVPPTELFEFIASGEPPIYVGFGSIVLKDPQEMTGAILGGIAKAGVRAIVSPGWGGLDEAMIRAAGPHVFALGNAPHDWLFQYVSAVCHHGGAGTTAIGLKCGKPTIIVPFFGDQPWWAAQLAQQGAGPEPLDSRNLTSDGFAAAIRAALSPSMVVAAQRISEMINSEDGVKNGVESFHKHLPLLNMRCDLDPKRTAVWYSPAHKLRLSAFSAQVLADRGEIDINKLKLHRSREYRTYASATDPISGTALPLLRVVNGFVHGVFRIGSTRPDKGVAQMVTSTVGGE
;
A
#
# COMPACT_ATOMS: atom_id res chain seq x y z
N MET A 1 21.97 -43.54 61.74
CA MET A 1 21.60 -44.68 62.61
C MET A 1 20.19 -44.44 63.12
N VAL A 2 19.32 -45.46 62.98
CA VAL A 2 17.95 -45.60 63.54
C VAL A 2 16.90 -44.65 62.89
N SER A 3 16.07 -45.04 61.92
CA SER A 3 15.06 -46.11 61.74
C SER A 3 13.64 -45.77 62.25
N ASN A 4 12.74 -45.58 61.28
CA ASN A 4 11.36 -46.08 61.12
C ASN A 4 10.29 -45.99 62.25
N ASP A 5 9.18 -45.36 61.83
CA ASP A 5 7.84 -45.94 61.63
C ASP A 5 6.67 -45.68 62.61
N ARG A 6 5.55 -45.31 61.94
CA ARG A 6 4.11 -45.48 62.25
C ARG A 6 3.52 -44.57 63.34
N ALA A 7 2.26 -44.12 63.26
CA ALA A 7 1.21 -44.05 62.23
C ALA A 7 0.05 -43.27 62.88
N GLU A 8 -0.68 -42.42 62.14
CA GLU A 8 -2.11 -42.18 62.41
C GLU A 8 -2.82 -41.48 61.25
N LYS A 9 -4.11 -41.80 61.12
CA LYS A 9 -4.99 -41.73 59.94
C LYS A 9 -5.54 -40.32 59.66
N ALA A 10 -5.75 -40.00 58.38
CA ALA A 10 -6.71 -39.00 57.91
C ALA A 10 -7.39 -39.48 56.59
N PRO A 11 -8.65 -39.08 56.31
CA PRO A 11 -9.59 -39.85 55.50
C PRO A 11 -9.48 -39.60 53.98
N GLU A 12 -9.99 -40.57 53.22
CA GLU A 12 -10.04 -40.63 51.76
C GLU A 12 -10.84 -39.46 51.12
N THR A 13 -10.25 -38.87 50.09
CA THR A 13 -10.94 -38.04 49.08
C THR A 13 -10.77 -38.69 47.71
N PRO A 14 -11.81 -38.78 46.87
CA PRO A 14 -11.72 -39.49 45.60
C PRO A 14 -10.88 -38.73 44.57
N HIS A 15 -10.11 -39.49 43.80
CA HIS A 15 -9.22 -39.07 42.72
C HIS A 15 -9.79 -37.98 41.80
N ARG A 16 -9.10 -36.83 41.73
CA ARG A 16 -9.13 -35.94 40.55
C ARG A 16 -8.15 -36.49 39.52
N GLN A 17 -8.68 -37.05 38.44
CA GLN A 17 -7.91 -37.20 37.20
C GLN A 17 -7.61 -35.80 36.65
N ALA A 18 -6.33 -35.50 36.46
CA ALA A 18 -5.87 -34.31 35.78
C ALA A 18 -6.21 -34.44 34.29
N ILE A 19 -7.11 -33.57 33.81
CA ILE A 19 -7.38 -33.42 32.37
C ILE A 19 -6.41 -32.35 31.86
N THR A 20 -5.48 -32.77 31.01
CA THR A 20 -4.58 -31.92 30.24
C THR A 20 -5.36 -31.18 29.13
N PRO A 21 -5.18 -29.86 28.94
CA PRO A 21 -5.85 -29.13 27.86
C PRO A 21 -4.99 -29.17 26.60
N ASN A 22 -4.98 -30.30 25.89
CA ASN A 22 -4.49 -30.39 24.51
C ASN A 22 -5.64 -30.82 23.60
N GLY A 23 -6.57 -29.90 23.38
CA GLY A 23 -7.59 -30.02 22.33
C GLY A 23 -7.22 -29.09 21.18
N VAL A 24 -6.68 -29.65 20.11
CA VAL A 24 -6.49 -28.96 18.83
C VAL A 24 -7.87 -28.57 18.31
N TYR A 25 -8.14 -27.26 18.27
CA TYR A 25 -9.39 -26.70 17.78
C TYR A 25 -9.43 -26.81 16.25
N GLN A 26 -10.34 -27.63 15.71
CA GLN A 26 -10.67 -27.63 14.28
C GLN A 26 -11.63 -26.48 14.01
N SER A 27 -11.16 -25.48 13.25
CA SER A 27 -12.01 -24.49 12.59
C SER A 27 -13.00 -25.18 11.63
N PRO A 28 -14.13 -24.55 11.25
CA PRO A 28 -14.98 -25.08 10.18
C PRO A 28 -14.13 -25.36 8.93
N SER A 29 -14.37 -26.49 8.26
CA SER A 29 -13.61 -26.92 7.08
C SER A 29 -13.73 -25.90 5.94
N SER A 30 -12.71 -25.78 5.09
CA SER A 30 -12.74 -24.88 3.92
C SER A 30 -13.95 -25.13 3.02
N GLU A 31 -14.49 -26.36 3.01
CA GLU A 31 -15.74 -26.73 2.34
C GLU A 31 -16.98 -25.96 2.81
N MET A 32 -17.15 -25.70 4.12
CA MET A 32 -18.29 -24.93 4.62
C MET A 32 -18.19 -23.45 4.24
N PHE A 33 -16.98 -22.91 4.11
CA PHE A 33 -16.75 -21.53 3.65
C PHE A 33 -17.07 -21.38 2.15
N SER A 34 -16.64 -22.34 1.33
CA SER A 34 -16.93 -22.40 -0.11
C SER A 34 -18.42 -22.51 -0.41
N GLN A 35 -19.17 -23.34 0.33
CA GLN A 35 -20.62 -23.46 0.21
C GLN A 35 -21.37 -22.20 0.67
N SER A 36 -20.81 -21.48 1.65
CA SER A 36 -21.38 -20.22 2.13
C SER A 36 -21.19 -19.06 1.14
N LEU A 37 -20.06 -19.04 0.41
CA LEU A 37 -19.81 -18.09 -0.67
C LEU A 37 -20.82 -18.29 -1.82
N GLU A 38 -21.15 -19.54 -2.17
CA GLU A 38 -22.22 -19.85 -3.13
C GLU A 38 -23.60 -19.39 -2.65
N MET A 39 -23.90 -19.45 -1.35
CA MET A 39 -25.17 -18.95 -0.80
C MET A 39 -25.26 -17.41 -0.78
N VAL A 40 -24.17 -16.70 -0.53
CA VAL A 40 -24.12 -15.22 -0.54
C VAL A 40 -24.33 -14.65 -1.97
N THR A 41 -23.98 -15.41 -3.00
CA THR A 41 -24.18 -14.99 -4.42
C THR A 41 -25.64 -14.92 -4.88
N ARG A 42 -26.62 -15.29 -4.02
CA ARG A 42 -28.05 -15.38 -4.38
C ARG A 42 -28.96 -14.31 -3.76
N THR A 43 -28.43 -13.35 -2.99
CA THR A 43 -29.24 -12.27 -2.41
C THR A 43 -29.27 -11.03 -3.30
N GLU A 44 -30.48 -10.60 -3.71
CA GLU A 44 -30.71 -9.38 -4.52
C GLU A 44 -30.35 -8.08 -3.76
N PRO A 45 -29.99 -7.00 -4.47
CA PRO A 45 -29.48 -5.77 -3.85
C PRO A 45 -30.62 -4.84 -3.41
N ASP A 46 -30.89 -4.79 -2.10
CA ASP A 46 -31.75 -3.77 -1.49
C ASP A 46 -30.97 -2.47 -1.16
N HIS A 47 -31.69 -1.34 -1.22
CA HIS A 47 -31.20 0.02 -0.98
C HIS A 47 -30.43 0.17 0.36
N PHE A 48 -29.20 0.69 0.29
CA PHE A 48 -28.23 0.77 1.40
C PHE A 48 -28.61 1.74 2.53
N SER A 49 -29.36 1.26 3.52
CA SER A 49 -29.14 1.62 4.93
C SER A 49 -28.15 0.61 5.54
N PRO A 50 -27.21 0.99 6.42
CA PRO A 50 -26.45 -0.01 7.16
C PRO A 50 -27.47 -0.94 7.84
N PRO A 51 -27.26 -2.27 7.82
CA PRO A 51 -28.24 -3.17 8.41
C PRO A 51 -28.41 -2.81 9.89
N ALA A 52 -29.63 -3.00 10.42
CA ALA A 52 -30.08 -2.49 11.72
C ALA A 52 -29.25 -2.92 12.96
N TYR A 53 -28.14 -3.63 12.77
CA TYR A 53 -27.23 -4.12 13.80
C TYR A 53 -25.86 -3.41 13.87
N SER A 54 -25.59 -2.39 13.03
CA SER A 54 -24.40 -1.53 13.23
C SER A 54 -24.63 -0.58 14.41
N ARG A 55 -23.82 -0.67 15.48
CA ARG A 55 -23.94 0.25 16.62
C ARG A 55 -23.30 1.60 16.28
N TYR A 56 -24.07 2.68 16.41
CA TYR A 56 -23.56 4.04 16.50
C TYR A 56 -23.43 4.41 17.99
N ARG A 57 -22.34 5.08 18.37
CA ARG A 57 -22.21 5.67 19.70
C ARG A 57 -23.10 6.91 19.74
N HIS A 58 -24.28 6.81 20.36
CA HIS A 58 -25.14 7.96 20.63
C HIS A 58 -24.56 8.78 21.78
N SER A 59 -23.84 9.84 21.44
CA SER A 59 -23.74 11.04 22.27
C SER A 59 -23.95 12.22 21.35
N ASP A 60 -25.01 12.98 21.63
CA ASP A 60 -25.47 14.21 20.94
C ASP A 60 -26.44 14.01 19.76
N GLU A 61 -27.60 13.41 20.02
CA GLU A 61 -28.81 13.66 19.22
C GLU A 61 -29.83 14.43 20.07
N SER A 62 -29.71 15.76 20.05
CA SER A 62 -30.83 16.65 20.38
C SER A 62 -30.71 17.92 19.55
N THR A 63 -31.06 17.81 18.26
CA THR A 63 -31.65 18.84 17.38
C THR A 63 -31.28 18.48 15.94
N LEU A 64 -32.15 17.76 15.21
CA LEU A 64 -32.18 17.75 13.73
C LEU A 64 -33.32 16.82 13.23
N GLU A 65 -34.58 17.08 13.63
CA GLU A 65 -35.71 16.36 13.03
C GLU A 65 -36.79 17.26 12.39
N GLN A 66 -36.58 18.57 12.29
CA GLN A 66 -37.61 19.46 11.70
C GLN A 66 -37.11 20.45 10.63
N GLY A 67 -35.86 20.33 10.16
CA GLY A 67 -35.28 21.26 9.16
C GLY A 67 -35.26 20.77 7.71
N GLU A 68 -35.17 19.47 7.44
CA GLU A 68 -34.78 18.96 6.11
C GLU A 68 -35.93 18.89 5.10
N ALA A 69 -37.17 18.65 5.55
CA ALA A 69 -38.31 18.47 4.64
C ALA A 69 -38.72 19.77 3.92
N SER A 70 -38.48 20.95 4.52
CA SER A 70 -38.86 22.24 3.94
C SER A 70 -37.84 22.79 2.93
N PHE A 71 -36.59 22.36 3.00
CA PHE A 71 -35.52 22.87 2.12
C PHE A 71 -35.47 22.09 0.80
N ILE A 72 -35.68 20.77 0.86
CA ILE A 72 -35.64 19.85 -0.29
C ILE A 72 -36.73 20.20 -1.32
N THR A 73 -37.92 20.59 -0.89
CA THR A 73 -39.03 20.92 -1.82
C THR A 73 -38.85 22.28 -2.50
N ARG A 74 -38.22 23.26 -1.84
CA ARG A 74 -37.92 24.56 -2.48
C ARG A 74 -36.69 24.50 -3.39
N PHE A 75 -35.69 23.66 -3.08
CA PHE A 75 -34.51 23.47 -3.94
C PHE A 75 -34.81 22.64 -5.19
N ALA A 76 -35.71 21.66 -5.11
CA ALA A 76 -36.11 20.83 -6.24
C ALA A 76 -36.94 21.59 -7.29
N HIS A 77 -37.71 22.60 -6.88
CA HIS A 77 -38.53 23.39 -7.81
C HIS A 77 -37.70 24.44 -8.58
N ASP A 78 -36.62 24.96 -8.00
CA ASP A 78 -35.72 25.94 -8.65
C ASP A 78 -34.73 25.29 -9.65
N ILE A 79 -34.50 23.98 -9.55
CA ILE A 79 -33.59 23.22 -10.44
C ILE A 79 -34.30 22.71 -11.71
N SER A 80 -35.64 22.72 -11.75
CA SER A 80 -36.41 22.19 -12.87
C SER A 80 -36.53 23.16 -14.06
N GLU A 81 -36.44 24.48 -13.86
CA GLU A 81 -36.66 25.46 -14.93
C GLU A 81 -35.38 26.10 -15.51
N LYS A 82 -34.19 25.82 -14.97
CA LYS A 82 -32.91 26.34 -15.48
C LYS A 82 -31.98 25.30 -16.13
N ARG A 83 -32.45 24.07 -16.35
CA ARG A 83 -31.74 23.09 -17.18
C ARG A 83 -32.06 23.32 -18.65
N ASN A 84 -31.29 24.18 -19.31
CA ASN A 84 -30.86 23.93 -20.69
C ASN A 84 -29.76 24.83 -21.26
N GLU A 85 -29.26 25.86 -20.55
CA GLU A 85 -28.29 26.78 -21.16
C GLU A 85 -26.92 26.93 -20.47
N THR A 86 -26.68 26.35 -19.28
CA THR A 86 -25.42 26.64 -18.53
C THR A 86 -24.44 25.47 -18.35
N LEU A 87 -24.77 24.25 -18.79
CA LEU A 87 -23.89 23.07 -18.66
C LEU A 87 -22.94 22.84 -19.85
N LEU A 88 -22.84 23.81 -20.77
CA LEU A 88 -21.98 23.78 -21.95
C LEU A 88 -20.57 24.39 -21.72
N GLY A 89 -20.21 24.75 -20.48
CA GLY A 89 -19.06 25.62 -20.21
C GLY A 89 -17.82 25.03 -19.53
N LEU A 90 -17.73 23.73 -19.22
CA LEU A 90 -16.56 23.15 -18.52
C LEU A 90 -15.83 22.12 -19.40
N LYS A 91 -15.05 22.62 -20.36
CA LYS A 91 -13.92 21.89 -20.95
C LYS A 91 -12.69 22.15 -20.08
N LEU A 92 -12.25 21.16 -19.30
CA LEU A 92 -10.91 21.15 -18.74
C LEU A 92 -9.95 20.88 -19.90
N ASP A 93 -9.04 21.82 -20.13
CA ASP A 93 -7.91 21.65 -21.06
C ASP A 93 -6.77 21.07 -20.23
N ALA A 94 -6.34 19.84 -20.48
CA ALA A 94 -5.21 19.23 -19.80
C ALA A 94 -4.54 18.21 -20.74
N GLU A 95 -3.23 18.24 -20.82
CA GLU A 95 -2.44 17.31 -21.61
C GLU A 95 -1.67 16.41 -20.66
N ALA A 96 -1.57 15.13 -21.01
CA ALA A 96 -0.77 14.17 -20.25
C ALA A 96 0.10 13.38 -21.22
N ALA A 97 1.37 13.21 -20.90
CA ALA A 97 2.33 12.45 -21.68
C ALA A 97 3.23 11.65 -20.75
N PHE A 98 3.62 10.43 -21.12
CA PHE A 98 4.59 9.68 -20.33
C PHE A 98 6.01 10.16 -20.63
N GLN A 99 6.84 10.24 -19.59
CA GLN A 99 8.27 10.43 -19.72
C GLN A 99 9.00 9.10 -19.86
N ASP A 100 10.23 9.14 -20.34
CA ASP A 100 11.11 7.97 -20.44
C ASP A 100 11.49 7.37 -19.07
N ASP A 101 11.34 8.14 -17.98
CA ASP A 101 11.51 7.68 -16.58
C ASP A 101 10.22 7.10 -15.99
N GLY A 102 9.14 7.07 -16.79
CA GLY A 102 7.88 6.48 -16.42
C GLY A 102 6.90 7.32 -15.65
N ARG A 103 7.31 8.50 -15.23
CA ARG A 103 6.38 9.41 -14.59
C ARG A 103 5.41 9.95 -15.63
N LEU A 104 4.19 10.18 -15.17
CA LEU A 104 3.17 10.83 -15.97
C LEU A 104 3.43 12.33 -15.96
N GLN A 105 3.85 12.90 -17.08
CA GLN A 105 3.88 14.34 -17.25
C GLN A 105 2.46 14.85 -17.44
N ILE A 106 2.03 15.79 -16.61
CA ILE A 106 0.74 16.46 -16.78
C ILE A 106 0.96 17.96 -16.94
N SER A 107 0.31 18.54 -17.95
CA SER A 107 0.06 19.96 -18.05
C SER A 107 -1.43 20.20 -17.89
N PHE A 108 -1.81 21.17 -17.06
CA PHE A 108 -3.18 21.64 -17.00
C PHE A 108 -3.25 22.97 -17.74
N GLY A 109 -4.17 23.08 -18.70
CA GLY A 109 -4.45 24.30 -19.44
C GLY A 109 -5.11 25.36 -18.55
N ARG A 110 -5.26 26.56 -19.09
CA ARG A 110 -5.58 27.83 -18.38
C ARG A 110 -6.89 27.85 -17.56
N ARG A 111 -7.74 26.83 -17.66
CA ARG A 111 -9.13 26.82 -17.15
C ARG A 111 -9.45 25.77 -16.09
N LEU A 112 -8.46 25.11 -15.48
CA LEU A 112 -8.71 24.42 -14.22
C LEU A 112 -9.09 25.50 -13.19
N SER A 113 -10.37 25.60 -12.86
CA SER A 113 -10.93 26.64 -12.00
C SER A 113 -10.11 26.70 -10.72
N LYS A 114 -9.65 27.90 -10.37
CA LYS A 114 -8.53 28.22 -9.47
C LYS A 114 -8.68 27.80 -7.99
N SER A 115 -9.56 26.88 -7.63
CA SER A 115 -9.70 26.43 -6.24
C SER A 115 -10.24 25.01 -6.17
N LEU A 116 -9.75 24.25 -5.18
CA LEU A 116 -10.36 22.99 -4.78
C LEU A 116 -11.84 23.23 -4.38
N PRO A 117 -12.74 22.25 -4.58
CA PRO A 117 -14.12 22.40 -4.15
C PRO A 117 -14.17 22.61 -2.62
N PRO A 118 -15.09 23.43 -2.07
CA PRO A 118 -15.06 23.80 -0.64
C PRO A 118 -15.02 22.63 0.34
N ASN A 119 -15.52 21.46 -0.07
CA ASN A 119 -15.68 20.24 0.71
C ASN A 119 -14.68 19.13 0.32
N TYR A 120 -13.54 19.46 -0.31
CA TYR A 120 -12.56 18.45 -0.74
C TYR A 120 -11.90 17.68 0.41
N ALA A 121 -11.91 18.25 1.62
CA ALA A 121 -11.33 17.69 2.84
C ALA A 121 -12.34 17.70 4.01
N GLU A 122 -13.57 17.26 3.76
CA GLU A 122 -14.60 17.13 4.79
C GLU A 122 -14.26 16.04 5.82
N PRO A 123 -14.54 16.26 7.13
CA PRO A 123 -14.33 15.28 8.17
C PRO A 123 -14.93 13.90 7.84
N VAL A 124 -14.11 12.86 8.03
CA VAL A 124 -14.52 11.47 7.79
C VAL A 124 -15.10 10.87 9.06
N LYS A 125 -16.32 10.32 8.95
CA LYS A 125 -16.97 9.57 10.04
C LYS A 125 -16.75 8.07 9.86
N GLU A 126 -15.83 7.53 10.64
CA GLU A 126 -15.62 6.09 10.73
C GLU A 126 -16.74 5.42 11.56
N VAL A 127 -17.10 4.18 11.21
CA VAL A 127 -18.28 3.51 11.78
C VAL A 127 -17.84 2.37 12.67
N GLY A 128 -18.40 2.30 13.88
CA GLY A 128 -18.18 1.18 14.81
C GLY A 128 -16.84 1.21 15.54
N LEU A 129 -16.15 2.35 15.59
CA LEU A 129 -14.89 2.50 16.32
C LEU A 129 -15.10 2.37 17.84
N ASP A 130 -14.10 1.81 18.52
CA ASP A 130 -14.01 1.78 19.98
C ASP A 130 -12.90 2.73 20.44
N GLU A 131 -13.23 4.02 20.56
CA GLU A 131 -12.26 5.11 20.82
C GLU A 131 -11.46 4.96 22.12
N VAL A 132 -11.95 4.16 23.06
CA VAL A 132 -11.33 3.97 24.39
C VAL A 132 -10.74 2.57 24.51
N GLY A 133 -11.44 1.55 24.04
CA GLY A 133 -11.07 0.14 24.20
C GLY A 133 -10.32 -0.46 23.01
N PHE A 134 -9.79 0.35 22.08
CA PHE A 134 -9.13 -0.20 20.89
C PHE A 134 -7.86 -1.00 21.19
N HIS A 135 -7.14 -0.68 22.28
CA HIS A 135 -5.98 -1.45 22.73
C HIS A 135 -6.33 -2.88 23.20
N ASP A 136 -7.59 -3.12 23.58
CA ASP A 136 -8.07 -4.43 24.03
C ASP A 136 -8.77 -5.20 22.88
N ALA A 137 -8.34 -5.00 21.63
CA ALA A 137 -8.89 -5.70 20.47
C ALA A 137 -8.81 -7.23 20.68
N PRO A 138 -9.87 -8.00 20.36
CA PRO A 138 -9.83 -9.45 20.49
C PRO A 138 -8.78 -10.04 19.52
N PRO A 139 -8.20 -11.22 19.82
CA PRO A 139 -7.38 -11.95 18.87
C PRO A 139 -8.10 -12.17 17.54
N MET A 140 -7.37 -12.05 16.43
CA MET A 140 -7.88 -12.05 15.07
C MET A 140 -6.91 -12.78 14.15
N ASN A 141 -7.42 -13.27 13.02
CA ASN A 141 -6.63 -13.64 11.86
C ASN A 141 -6.48 -12.42 10.95
N VAL A 142 -5.26 -11.86 10.87
CA VAL A 142 -4.96 -10.69 10.04
C VAL A 142 -4.23 -11.15 8.78
N ASN A 143 -4.82 -10.88 7.61
CA ASN A 143 -4.19 -11.14 6.32
C ASN A 143 -3.54 -9.86 5.80
N ILE A 144 -2.22 -9.87 5.64
CA ILE A 144 -1.45 -8.75 5.12
C ILE A 144 -1.06 -9.07 3.67
N MET A 145 -1.74 -8.43 2.71
CA MET A 145 -1.52 -8.64 1.27
C MET A 145 -0.56 -7.58 0.72
N ILE A 146 0.62 -8.00 0.27
CA ILE A 146 1.64 -7.08 -0.24
C ILE A 146 2.16 -7.54 -1.59
N VAL A 147 1.95 -6.71 -2.59
CA VAL A 147 2.56 -6.84 -3.93
C VAL A 147 3.71 -5.86 -4.06
N GLY A 148 4.87 -6.34 -4.46
CA GLY A 148 6.03 -5.48 -4.67
C GLY A 148 7.36 -6.19 -4.51
N SER A 149 8.39 -5.38 -4.32
CA SER A 149 9.77 -5.81 -4.11
C SER A 149 10.04 -6.15 -2.64
N ARG A 150 11.29 -6.52 -2.32
CA ARG A 150 11.72 -6.71 -0.93
C ARG A 150 11.48 -5.45 -0.07
N GLY A 151 11.63 -4.26 -0.65
CA GLY A 151 11.41 -2.99 0.05
C GLY A 151 9.94 -2.76 0.46
N ASP A 152 9.01 -3.39 -0.25
CA ASP A 152 7.58 -3.35 0.06
C ASP A 152 7.22 -4.40 1.10
N VAL A 153 7.77 -5.62 1.01
CA VAL A 153 7.42 -6.75 1.90
C VAL A 153 8.05 -6.64 3.28
N GLN A 154 9.33 -6.27 3.35
CA GLN A 154 10.10 -6.27 4.61
C GLN A 154 9.47 -5.43 5.75
N PRO A 155 8.95 -4.21 5.50
CA PRO A 155 8.22 -3.44 6.51
C PRO A 155 7.10 -4.22 7.21
N TYR A 156 6.36 -5.04 6.45
CA TYR A 156 5.19 -5.76 6.97
C TYR A 156 5.55 -7.03 7.74
N LEU A 157 6.79 -7.51 7.63
CA LEU A 157 7.29 -8.56 8.52
C LEU A 157 7.44 -8.02 9.94
N ALA A 158 8.02 -6.83 10.08
CA ALA A 158 8.13 -6.15 11.37
C ALA A 158 6.74 -5.83 11.97
N LEU A 159 5.80 -5.33 11.15
CA LEU A 159 4.42 -5.12 11.58
C LEU A 159 3.74 -6.43 12.01
N GLY A 160 3.89 -7.49 11.21
CA GLY A 160 3.29 -8.79 11.49
C GLY A 160 3.80 -9.41 12.80
N GLN A 161 5.11 -9.37 13.03
CA GLN A 161 5.71 -9.83 14.29
C GLN A 161 5.17 -9.03 15.50
N ARG A 162 5.02 -7.70 15.35
CA ARG A 162 4.43 -6.89 16.43
C ARG A 162 2.96 -7.23 16.66
N LEU A 163 2.17 -7.45 15.62
CA LEU A 163 0.77 -7.87 15.73
C LEU A 163 0.62 -9.23 16.44
N GLN A 164 1.56 -10.17 16.23
CA GLN A 164 1.58 -11.45 16.98
C GLN A 164 1.71 -11.25 18.50
N ASN A 165 2.44 -10.21 18.95
CA ASN A 165 2.55 -9.88 20.37
C ASN A 165 1.22 -9.42 20.99
N TYR A 166 0.26 -8.97 20.17
CA TYR A 166 -1.11 -8.65 20.58
C TYR A 166 -2.06 -9.87 20.47
N GLY A 167 -1.51 -11.06 20.19
CA GLY A 167 -2.27 -12.32 20.12
C GLY A 167 -2.92 -12.59 18.76
N HIS A 168 -2.64 -11.80 17.74
CA HIS A 168 -3.16 -12.05 16.39
C HIS A 168 -2.41 -13.18 15.69
N THR A 169 -3.12 -13.96 14.89
CA THR A 169 -2.51 -14.84 13.88
C THR A 169 -2.31 -14.05 12.61
N VAL A 170 -1.06 -13.89 12.17
CA VAL A 170 -0.73 -13.06 11.01
C VAL A 170 -0.27 -13.92 9.84
N ARG A 171 -0.85 -13.64 8.67
CA ARG A 171 -0.45 -14.20 7.37
C ARG A 171 0.06 -13.08 6.48
N ILE A 172 1.22 -13.28 5.87
CA ILE A 172 1.73 -12.44 4.78
C ILE A 172 1.43 -13.13 3.46
N SER A 173 0.63 -12.47 2.64
CA SER A 173 0.24 -12.93 1.31
C SER A 173 1.02 -12.12 0.28
N THR A 174 2.04 -12.74 -0.30
CA THR A 174 2.97 -12.09 -1.23
C THR A 174 3.59 -13.12 -2.20
N HIS A 175 4.57 -12.71 -2.98
CA HIS A 175 5.20 -13.51 -4.02
C HIS A 175 6.01 -14.68 -3.45
N GLU A 176 6.05 -15.78 -4.19
CA GLU A 176 6.76 -17.02 -3.83
C GLU A 176 8.22 -16.80 -3.41
N THR A 177 8.94 -15.92 -4.10
CA THR A 177 10.33 -15.56 -3.80
C THR A 177 10.57 -15.11 -2.35
N PHE A 178 9.54 -14.60 -1.66
CA PHE A 178 9.64 -14.15 -0.27
C PHE A 178 9.18 -15.18 0.77
N ARG A 179 8.74 -16.38 0.36
CA ARG A 179 8.28 -17.45 1.27
C ARG A 179 9.25 -17.69 2.42
N LYS A 180 10.53 -17.92 2.08
CA LYS A 180 11.58 -18.18 3.07
C LYS A 180 11.70 -17.02 4.07
N LEU A 181 11.75 -15.78 3.57
CA LEU A 181 11.89 -14.59 4.40
C LEU A 181 10.70 -14.42 5.38
N VAL A 182 9.48 -14.67 4.91
CA VAL A 182 8.26 -14.62 5.73
C VAL A 182 8.28 -15.70 6.82
N LYS A 183 8.59 -16.95 6.44
CA LYS A 183 8.61 -18.09 7.35
C LYS A 183 9.72 -17.99 8.39
N ASP A 184 10.92 -17.55 7.99
CA ASP A 184 12.03 -17.27 8.90
C ASP A 184 11.67 -16.18 9.93
N SER A 185 10.74 -15.29 9.58
CA SER A 185 10.22 -14.25 10.48
C SER A 185 9.13 -14.77 11.45
N GLY A 186 8.77 -16.06 11.40
CA GLY A 186 7.75 -16.67 12.26
C GLY A 186 6.30 -16.41 11.85
N LEU A 187 6.09 -15.93 10.62
CA LEU A 187 4.78 -15.55 10.09
C LEU A 187 4.22 -16.63 9.15
N ARG A 188 2.90 -16.71 9.04
CA ARG A 188 2.27 -17.57 8.01
C ARG A 188 2.48 -16.95 6.63
N PHE A 189 2.62 -17.79 5.61
CA PHE A 189 2.81 -17.36 4.22
C PHE A 189 1.66 -17.85 3.36
N PHE A 190 1.33 -17.10 2.31
CA PHE A 190 0.49 -17.57 1.21
C PHE A 190 1.00 -16.99 -0.12
N ASN A 191 1.25 -17.85 -1.09
CA ASN A 191 1.70 -17.41 -2.42
C ASN A 191 0.56 -16.73 -3.19
N ILE A 192 0.71 -15.47 -3.58
CA ILE A 192 -0.28 -14.76 -4.41
C ILE A 192 -0.01 -14.84 -5.92
N GLY A 193 1.01 -15.57 -6.34
CA GLY A 193 1.46 -15.60 -7.73
C GLY A 193 2.19 -14.33 -8.14
N GLY A 194 2.53 -14.25 -9.42
CA GLY A 194 3.36 -13.18 -10.00
C GLY A 194 4.81 -13.22 -9.54
N ASP A 195 5.72 -12.80 -10.42
CA ASP A 195 7.14 -12.66 -10.09
C ASP A 195 7.50 -11.16 -9.95
N PRO A 196 8.00 -10.71 -8.79
CA PRO A 196 8.54 -9.38 -8.60
C PRO A 196 9.58 -9.00 -9.67
N HIS A 197 10.39 -9.95 -10.14
CA HIS A 197 11.40 -9.67 -11.16
C HIS A 197 10.77 -9.39 -12.52
N GLU A 198 9.72 -10.13 -12.90
CA GLU A 198 8.96 -9.85 -14.14
C GLU A 198 8.22 -8.51 -14.03
N LEU A 199 7.64 -8.21 -12.86
CA LEU A 199 7.00 -6.93 -12.57
C LEU A 199 7.99 -5.75 -12.67
N MET A 200 9.13 -5.87 -12.00
CA MET A 200 10.18 -4.84 -11.98
C MET A 200 10.86 -4.68 -13.33
N SER A 201 11.24 -5.77 -14.00
CA SER A 201 11.84 -5.72 -15.34
C SER A 201 10.89 -5.11 -16.36
N TYR A 202 9.59 -5.35 -16.23
CA TYR A 202 8.62 -4.65 -17.03
C TYR A 202 8.57 -3.16 -16.71
N MET A 203 8.52 -2.77 -15.44
CA MET A 203 8.51 -1.35 -15.06
C MET A 203 9.79 -0.65 -15.54
N VAL A 204 10.95 -1.31 -15.54
CA VAL A 204 12.15 -0.74 -16.17
C VAL A 204 11.97 -0.54 -17.69
N ARG A 205 11.36 -1.50 -18.38
CA ARG A 205 11.12 -1.43 -19.85
C ARG A 205 9.96 -0.52 -20.23
N ASN A 206 9.02 -0.32 -19.33
CA ASN A 206 7.78 0.44 -19.47
C ASN A 206 7.57 1.21 -18.18
N PRO A 207 8.36 2.27 -17.97
CA PRO A 207 8.33 2.95 -16.68
C PRO A 207 6.99 3.68 -16.48
N GLY A 208 6.21 3.89 -17.54
CA GLY A 208 4.87 4.49 -17.51
C GLY A 208 3.74 3.54 -17.06
N LEU A 209 2.67 4.14 -16.51
CA LEU A 209 1.40 3.46 -16.18
C LEU A 209 0.67 2.91 -17.42
N ILE A 210 0.93 3.44 -18.62
CA ILE A 210 0.45 2.89 -19.90
C ILE A 210 1.62 2.16 -20.61
N PRO A 211 1.42 0.92 -21.08
CA PRO A 211 2.42 0.19 -21.85
C PRO A 211 2.86 0.96 -23.11
N GLY A 212 4.16 0.97 -23.40
CA GLY A 212 4.68 1.50 -24.67
C GLY A 212 4.18 0.69 -25.88
N PHE A 213 4.19 1.31 -27.07
CA PHE A 213 3.72 0.70 -28.33
C PHE A 213 4.41 -0.64 -28.66
N GLU A 214 5.70 -0.79 -28.32
CA GLU A 214 6.44 -2.04 -28.49
C GLU A 214 5.93 -3.19 -27.60
N SER A 215 5.46 -2.87 -26.38
CA SER A 215 4.93 -3.85 -25.43
C SER A 215 3.52 -4.33 -25.82
N VAL A 216 2.77 -3.48 -26.54
CA VAL A 216 1.49 -3.86 -27.18
C VAL A 216 1.76 -4.88 -28.29
N LEU A 217 2.75 -4.63 -29.15
CA LEU A 217 3.13 -5.50 -30.27
C LEU A 217 3.70 -6.86 -29.84
N LYS A 218 4.37 -6.94 -28.69
CA LYS A 218 4.95 -8.19 -28.14
C LYS A 218 3.96 -9.07 -27.36
N GLY A 219 2.72 -8.63 -27.16
CA GLY A 219 1.69 -9.38 -26.42
C GLY A 219 1.85 -9.35 -24.89
N ASP A 220 2.70 -8.48 -24.36
CA ASP A 220 3.02 -8.40 -22.93
C ASP A 220 1.80 -7.96 -22.08
N ILE A 221 0.87 -7.22 -22.69
CA ILE A 221 -0.38 -6.77 -22.05
C ILE A 221 -1.29 -7.96 -21.69
N GLY A 222 -1.44 -8.92 -22.60
CA GLY A 222 -2.29 -10.08 -22.36
C GLY A 222 -1.75 -10.97 -21.23
N LYS A 223 -0.43 -11.23 -21.25
CA LYS A 223 0.26 -11.98 -20.18
C LYS A 223 0.11 -11.29 -18.82
N LYS A 224 0.21 -9.96 -18.78
CA LYS A 224 -0.01 -9.17 -17.56
C LYS A 224 -1.43 -9.22 -17.04
N GLN A 225 -2.42 -9.10 -17.92
CA GLN A 225 -3.80 -9.21 -17.50
C GLN A 225 -4.10 -10.59 -16.92
N VAL A 226 -3.47 -11.65 -17.46
CA VAL A 226 -3.54 -13.01 -16.89
C VAL A 226 -2.87 -13.07 -15.52
N MET A 227 -1.64 -12.56 -15.39
CA MET A 227 -0.93 -12.53 -14.11
C MET A 227 -1.69 -11.72 -13.05
N VAL A 228 -2.21 -10.55 -13.39
CA VAL A 228 -3.03 -9.74 -12.46
C VAL A 228 -4.33 -10.49 -12.12
N ALA A 229 -4.98 -11.15 -13.08
CA ALA A 229 -6.18 -11.94 -12.79
C ALA A 229 -5.89 -13.09 -11.81
N GLU A 230 -4.78 -13.79 -12.00
CA GLU A 230 -4.28 -14.81 -11.07
C GLU A 230 -4.02 -14.21 -9.69
N MET A 231 -3.31 -13.09 -9.61
CA MET A 231 -3.01 -12.41 -8.35
C MET A 231 -4.28 -11.97 -7.61
N LEU A 232 -5.27 -11.41 -8.32
CA LEU A 232 -6.57 -11.04 -7.73
C LEU A 232 -7.26 -12.26 -7.12
N GLU A 233 -7.29 -13.38 -7.86
CA GLU A 233 -7.88 -14.63 -7.41
C GLU A 233 -7.14 -15.21 -6.20
N ARG A 234 -5.81 -15.32 -6.28
CA ARG A 234 -4.97 -15.82 -5.19
C ARG A 234 -5.03 -14.93 -3.94
N CYS A 235 -5.14 -13.61 -4.08
CA CYS A 235 -5.37 -12.71 -2.94
C CYS A 235 -6.71 -13.01 -2.26
N CYS A 236 -7.77 -13.28 -3.02
CA CYS A 236 -9.04 -13.72 -2.44
C CYS A 236 -8.88 -15.05 -1.68
N LEU A 237 -8.29 -16.05 -2.32
CA LEU A 237 -8.03 -17.36 -1.70
C LEU A 237 -7.19 -17.24 -0.43
N SER A 238 -6.21 -16.34 -0.41
CA SER A 238 -5.35 -16.09 0.75
C SER A 238 -6.12 -15.67 2.01
N CYS A 239 -7.37 -15.24 1.89
CA CYS A 239 -8.21 -14.89 3.03
C CYS A 239 -8.71 -16.12 3.79
N TYR A 240 -8.77 -17.31 3.19
CA TYR A 240 -9.37 -18.48 3.84
C TYR A 240 -8.74 -19.84 3.49
N GLU A 241 -8.03 -19.96 2.38
CA GLU A 241 -7.35 -21.20 2.01
C GLU A 241 -6.04 -21.39 2.78
N VAL A 242 -5.61 -22.65 2.89
CA VAL A 242 -4.28 -23.00 3.40
C VAL A 242 -3.27 -22.87 2.26
N ASP A 243 -2.03 -22.49 2.58
CA ASP A 243 -0.97 -22.48 1.57
C ASP A 243 -0.59 -23.92 1.17
N GLU A 244 -0.44 -24.15 -0.13
CA GLU A 244 -0.26 -25.48 -0.73
C GLU A 244 0.98 -26.21 -0.21
N GLU A 245 2.05 -25.47 0.14
CA GLU A 245 3.29 -26.04 0.68
C GLU A 245 3.30 -26.08 2.21
N SER A 246 2.19 -25.73 2.86
CA SER A 246 2.02 -25.79 4.31
C SER A 246 0.68 -26.43 4.69
N PRO A 247 0.32 -27.63 4.18
CA PRO A 247 -1.00 -28.23 4.38
C PRO A 247 -1.29 -28.61 5.83
N ASN A 248 -0.24 -28.70 6.66
CA ASN A 248 -0.33 -29.00 8.09
C ASN A 248 -0.54 -27.74 8.95
N GLU A 249 -0.51 -26.54 8.38
CA GLU A 249 -0.94 -25.34 9.11
C GLU A 249 -2.45 -25.41 9.36
N GLY A 250 -2.87 -25.21 10.61
CA GLY A 250 -4.30 -25.15 10.94
C GLY A 250 -5.03 -24.08 10.13
N GLY A 251 -6.34 -24.27 9.93
CA GLY A 251 -7.18 -23.39 9.13
C GLY A 251 -7.00 -21.90 9.45
N PHE A 252 -7.22 -21.05 8.45
CA PHE A 252 -7.10 -19.60 8.54
C PHE A 252 -8.32 -18.99 7.88
N VAL A 253 -8.97 -18.02 8.53
CA VAL A 253 -10.06 -17.24 7.94
C VAL A 253 -9.88 -15.81 8.40
N ALA A 254 -9.65 -14.88 7.47
CA ALA A 254 -9.32 -13.51 7.79
C ALA A 254 -10.47 -12.77 8.47
N ASP A 255 -10.18 -12.14 9.62
CA ASP A 255 -11.08 -11.21 10.30
C ASP A 255 -10.82 -9.75 9.87
N ALA A 256 -9.63 -9.48 9.32
CA ALA A 256 -9.21 -8.17 8.83
C ALA A 256 -8.15 -8.29 7.74
N ILE A 257 -8.11 -7.30 6.84
CA ILE A 257 -7.12 -7.18 5.75
C ILE A 257 -6.28 -5.92 5.97
N ILE A 258 -4.96 -6.06 5.88
CA ILE A 258 -4.03 -4.95 5.65
C ILE A 258 -3.48 -5.13 4.23
N SER A 259 -3.46 -4.08 3.40
CA SER A 259 -2.96 -4.22 2.03
C SER A 259 -2.28 -2.97 1.51
N ASN A 260 -1.37 -3.13 0.56
CA ASN A 260 -0.88 -2.02 -0.24
C ASN A 260 -1.69 -1.83 -1.54
N PRO A 261 -1.69 -0.62 -2.15
CA PRO A 261 -2.45 -0.34 -3.37
C PRO A 261 -2.10 -1.20 -4.59
N PRO A 262 -0.81 -1.54 -4.85
CA PRO A 262 -0.43 -2.43 -5.96
C PRO A 262 -1.08 -3.82 -5.96
N THR A 263 -1.70 -4.23 -4.85
CA THR A 263 -2.43 -5.50 -4.76
C THR A 263 -3.71 -5.50 -5.59
N PHE A 264 -4.41 -4.37 -5.74
CA PHE A 264 -5.71 -4.18 -6.41
C PHE A 264 -6.90 -5.03 -5.90
N ALA A 265 -6.67 -6.19 -5.27
CA ALA A 265 -7.71 -7.11 -4.79
C ALA A 265 -8.39 -6.65 -3.50
N HIS A 266 -7.68 -5.84 -2.69
CA HIS A 266 -7.97 -5.50 -1.30
C HIS A 266 -9.45 -5.18 -1.00
N ILE A 267 -9.98 -4.09 -1.56
CA ILE A 267 -11.32 -3.58 -1.24
C ILE A 267 -12.40 -4.51 -1.78
N HIS A 268 -12.12 -5.19 -2.89
CA HIS A 268 -13.06 -6.14 -3.47
C HIS A 268 -13.18 -7.40 -2.62
N CYS A 269 -12.05 -7.92 -2.10
CA CYS A 269 -12.06 -9.03 -1.14
C CYS A 269 -12.75 -8.62 0.16
N ALA A 270 -12.43 -7.44 0.68
CA ALA A 270 -13.04 -6.90 1.90
C ALA A 270 -14.56 -6.69 1.76
N GLU A 271 -15.02 -6.20 0.61
CA GLU A 271 -16.44 -6.04 0.27
C GLU A 271 -17.15 -7.39 0.18
N ALA A 272 -16.56 -8.37 -0.49
CA ALA A 272 -17.14 -9.71 -0.60
C ALA A 272 -17.27 -10.37 0.78
N LEU A 273 -16.22 -10.30 1.60
CA LEU A 273 -16.17 -10.95 2.92
C LEU A 273 -16.90 -10.17 4.03
N GLY A 274 -17.10 -8.86 3.87
CA GLY A 274 -17.70 -8.00 4.88
C GLY A 274 -16.79 -7.75 6.10
N ILE A 275 -15.48 -7.67 5.87
CA ILE A 275 -14.44 -7.50 6.91
C ILE A 275 -13.70 -6.17 6.73
N PRO A 276 -13.11 -5.60 7.80
CA PRO A 276 -12.35 -4.35 7.72
C PRO A 276 -11.10 -4.46 6.84
N LEU A 277 -10.82 -3.38 6.13
CA LEU A 277 -9.64 -3.14 5.32
C LEU A 277 -8.92 -1.89 5.83
N LEU A 278 -7.62 -2.03 6.05
CA LEU A 278 -6.70 -0.92 6.22
C LEU A 278 -5.71 -0.92 5.05
N LEU A 279 -5.54 0.23 4.40
CA LEU A 279 -4.49 0.39 3.41
C LEU A 279 -3.23 0.92 4.08
N SER A 280 -2.08 0.37 3.70
CA SER A 280 -0.80 0.80 4.21
C SER A 280 0.19 0.87 3.07
N PHE A 281 1.05 1.88 3.08
CA PHE A 281 2.06 2.00 2.04
C PHE A 281 3.29 2.79 2.46
N THR A 282 4.35 2.60 1.70
CA THR A 282 5.65 3.24 1.88
C THR A 282 5.75 4.56 1.13
N MET A 283 4.82 4.88 0.23
CA MET A 283 4.76 6.19 -0.46
C MET A 283 3.35 6.76 -0.44
N PRO A 284 3.18 8.09 -0.56
CA PRO A 284 1.86 8.72 -0.62
C PRO A 284 0.99 8.21 -1.78
N TRP A 285 -0.27 7.90 -1.49
CA TRP A 285 -1.25 7.43 -2.48
C TRP A 285 -2.64 8.06 -2.32
N CYS A 286 -2.88 8.74 -1.20
CA CYS A 286 -4.09 9.52 -0.93
C CYS A 286 -3.94 10.92 -1.49
N ALA A 287 -5.02 11.42 -2.10
CA ALA A 287 -5.07 12.78 -2.61
C ALA A 287 -4.74 13.80 -1.51
N THR A 288 -3.89 14.76 -1.85
CA THR A 288 -3.57 15.93 -1.03
C THR A 288 -3.20 17.12 -1.91
N ALA A 289 -3.49 18.32 -1.42
CA ALA A 289 -3.04 19.58 -1.99
C ALA A 289 -1.54 19.84 -1.75
N ALA A 290 -0.91 19.18 -0.77
CA ALA A 290 0.45 19.51 -0.34
C ALA A 290 1.53 19.15 -1.37
N PHE A 291 1.37 18.04 -2.08
CA PHE A 291 2.33 17.54 -3.07
C PHE A 291 1.63 16.62 -4.08
N PRO A 292 2.17 16.48 -5.31
CA PRO A 292 1.56 15.62 -6.31
C PRO A 292 1.79 14.14 -6.00
N HIS A 293 1.01 13.30 -6.69
CA HIS A 293 1.19 11.87 -6.66
C HIS A 293 2.65 11.51 -7.04
N PRO A 294 3.36 10.65 -6.29
CA PRO A 294 4.79 10.36 -6.53
C PRO A 294 5.12 9.87 -7.95
N LEU A 295 4.18 9.21 -8.62
CA LEU A 295 4.29 8.74 -10.01
C LEU A 295 4.03 9.82 -11.09
N VAL A 296 3.79 11.07 -10.71
CA VAL A 296 3.43 12.15 -11.61
C VAL A 296 4.52 13.22 -11.60
N ASP A 297 4.91 13.66 -12.79
CA ASP A 297 5.73 14.85 -12.99
C ASP A 297 4.83 15.98 -13.49
N ILE A 298 4.82 17.13 -12.83
CA ILE A 298 3.99 18.25 -13.30
C ILE A 298 4.90 19.25 -14.01
N LYS A 299 4.75 19.37 -15.34
CA LYS A 299 5.33 20.48 -16.08
C LYS A 299 4.32 21.61 -16.19
N GLN A 300 4.57 22.73 -15.53
CA GLN A 300 3.70 23.89 -15.59
C GLN A 300 4.28 25.00 -16.46
N ASN A 301 3.44 25.53 -17.35
CA ASN A 301 3.63 26.83 -18.03
C ASN A 301 2.42 27.72 -17.69
N GLY A 302 2.44 28.50 -16.60
CA GLY A 302 1.38 29.49 -16.31
C GLY A 302 1.08 29.77 -14.83
N SER A 303 0.06 30.61 -14.58
CA SER A 303 -0.41 31.03 -13.25
C SER A 303 -1.61 30.18 -12.77
N HIS A 304 -1.31 29.02 -12.20
CA HIS A 304 -2.29 28.11 -11.58
C HIS A 304 -2.13 28.08 -10.05
N GLU A 305 -3.16 27.62 -9.34
CA GLU A 305 -3.06 27.30 -7.92
C GLU A 305 -2.42 25.90 -7.76
N PRO A 306 -1.17 25.81 -7.27
CA PRO A 306 -0.41 24.54 -7.22
C PRO A 306 -1.13 23.43 -6.43
N ASN A 307 -1.92 23.83 -5.43
CA ASN A 307 -2.66 22.95 -4.54
C ASN A 307 -3.71 22.09 -5.27
N ALA A 308 -4.43 22.65 -6.24
CA ALA A 308 -5.45 21.91 -6.97
C ALA A 308 -4.81 20.86 -7.91
N VAL A 309 -3.69 21.23 -8.54
CA VAL A 309 -2.93 20.36 -9.45
C VAL A 309 -2.39 19.15 -8.70
N ASN A 310 -1.81 19.35 -7.51
CA ASN A 310 -1.34 18.29 -6.64
C ASN A 310 -2.47 17.29 -6.34
N TYR A 311 -3.62 17.78 -5.88
CA TYR A 311 -4.75 16.94 -5.53
C TYR A 311 -5.29 16.12 -6.71
N TYR A 312 -5.49 16.75 -7.87
CA TYR A 312 -6.05 16.06 -9.04
C TYR A 312 -5.09 15.08 -9.72
N SER A 313 -3.78 15.17 -9.45
CA SER A 313 -2.81 14.19 -9.94
C SER A 313 -3.13 12.76 -9.46
N TYR A 314 -3.67 12.62 -8.25
CA TYR A 314 -4.07 11.32 -7.68
C TYR A 314 -5.28 10.72 -8.40
N THR A 315 -6.30 11.55 -8.66
CA THR A 315 -7.48 11.13 -9.44
C THR A 315 -7.09 10.66 -10.84
N LEU A 316 -6.09 11.30 -11.45
CA LEU A 316 -5.61 10.89 -12.77
C LEU A 316 -4.90 9.53 -12.74
N VAL A 317 -4.05 9.28 -11.74
CA VAL A 317 -3.38 7.97 -11.58
C VAL A 317 -4.42 6.86 -11.35
N ASP A 318 -5.41 7.10 -10.51
CA ASP A 318 -6.48 6.14 -10.25
C ASP A 318 -7.31 5.85 -11.51
N MET A 319 -7.60 6.89 -12.31
CA MET A 319 -8.27 6.73 -13.58
C MET A 319 -7.48 5.88 -14.59
N LEU A 320 -6.18 6.15 -14.76
CA LEU A 320 -5.33 5.40 -15.66
C LEU A 320 -5.21 3.93 -15.22
N THR A 321 -5.10 3.69 -13.92
CA THR A 321 -5.12 2.36 -13.33
C THR A 321 -6.42 1.63 -13.66
N TRP A 322 -7.57 2.28 -13.46
CA TRP A 322 -8.87 1.70 -13.79
C TRP A 322 -9.04 1.41 -15.29
N GLN A 323 -8.52 2.27 -16.16
CA GLN A 323 -8.59 2.05 -17.60
C GLN A 323 -7.80 0.81 -18.05
N GLY A 324 -6.64 0.56 -17.43
CA GLY A 324 -5.82 -0.62 -17.72
C GLY A 324 -6.38 -1.93 -17.14
N LEU A 325 -6.94 -1.88 -15.92
CA LEU A 325 -7.28 -3.08 -15.14
C LEU A 325 -8.77 -3.30 -14.91
N GLY A 326 -9.63 -2.31 -15.18
CA GLY A 326 -11.05 -2.33 -14.81
C GLY A 326 -11.82 -3.52 -15.40
N ASN A 327 -11.48 -3.96 -16.61
CA ASN A 327 -12.08 -5.17 -17.20
C ASN A 327 -11.69 -6.45 -16.45
N VAL A 328 -10.41 -6.57 -16.06
CA VAL A 328 -9.90 -7.72 -15.29
C VAL A 328 -10.53 -7.73 -13.90
N ILE A 329 -10.57 -6.57 -13.24
CA ILE A 329 -11.18 -6.39 -11.93
C ILE A 329 -12.68 -6.70 -11.97
N ASN A 330 -13.43 -6.19 -12.96
CA ASN A 330 -14.86 -6.48 -13.08
C ASN A 330 -15.15 -7.95 -13.38
N LYS A 331 -14.29 -8.62 -14.16
CA LYS A 331 -14.40 -10.07 -14.36
C LYS A 331 -14.17 -10.82 -13.04
N PHE A 332 -13.16 -10.44 -12.28
CA PHE A 332 -12.90 -10.99 -10.94
C PHE A 332 -14.10 -10.76 -10.00
N ARG A 333 -14.61 -9.52 -9.89
CA ARG A 333 -15.80 -9.18 -9.10
C ARG A 333 -17.00 -10.05 -9.44
N THR A 334 -17.36 -10.13 -10.72
CA THR A 334 -18.59 -10.81 -11.15
C THR A 334 -18.47 -12.32 -11.20
N LYS A 335 -17.29 -12.87 -11.52
CA LYS A 335 -17.11 -14.32 -11.72
C LYS A 335 -16.56 -15.05 -10.50
N LYS A 336 -15.86 -14.37 -9.60
CA LYS A 336 -15.22 -14.98 -8.43
C LYS A 336 -15.81 -14.50 -7.11
N LEU A 337 -16.19 -13.22 -7.02
CA LEU A 337 -16.70 -12.65 -5.76
C LEU A 337 -18.23 -12.55 -5.68
N GLY A 338 -18.94 -12.75 -6.79
CA GLY A 338 -20.39 -12.53 -6.84
C GLY A 338 -20.81 -11.06 -6.71
N LEU A 339 -19.87 -10.13 -6.88
CA LEU A 339 -20.12 -8.70 -6.76
C LEU A 339 -20.50 -8.09 -8.13
N PRO A 340 -21.40 -7.10 -8.18
CA PRO A 340 -21.71 -6.41 -9.43
C PRO A 340 -20.50 -5.64 -9.98
N SER A 341 -20.48 -5.44 -11.30
CA SER A 341 -19.45 -4.65 -11.96
C SER A 341 -19.51 -3.17 -11.53
N LEU A 342 -18.36 -2.52 -11.53
CA LEU A 342 -18.22 -1.09 -11.29
C LEU A 342 -18.14 -0.35 -12.63
N THR A 343 -18.81 0.80 -12.70
CA THR A 343 -18.60 1.78 -13.76
C THR A 343 -17.33 2.59 -13.46
N THR A 344 -16.74 3.26 -14.45
CA THR A 344 -15.59 4.16 -14.23
C THR A 344 -15.88 5.22 -13.16
N ALA A 345 -17.09 5.79 -13.15
CA ALA A 345 -17.49 6.77 -12.14
C ALA A 345 -17.52 6.19 -10.71
N SER A 346 -17.84 4.90 -10.57
CA SER A 346 -17.87 4.19 -9.29
C SER A 346 -16.52 3.62 -8.87
N ALA A 347 -15.60 3.38 -9.81
CA ALA A 347 -14.28 2.85 -9.49
C ALA A 347 -13.26 3.96 -9.19
N VAL A 348 -13.23 5.02 -10.00
CA VAL A 348 -12.33 6.15 -9.78
C VAL A 348 -12.72 6.84 -8.48
N THR A 349 -11.75 7.14 -7.62
CA THR A 349 -11.83 7.67 -6.24
C THR A 349 -12.62 6.79 -5.27
N MET A 350 -12.85 5.51 -5.58
CA MET A 350 -13.64 4.59 -4.74
C MET A 350 -13.06 4.46 -3.32
N ILE A 351 -11.74 4.40 -3.21
CA ILE A 351 -11.04 4.26 -1.93
C ILE A 351 -11.28 5.48 -1.05
N GLN A 352 -11.23 6.68 -1.63
CA GLN A 352 -11.52 7.94 -0.95
C GLN A 352 -13.00 8.02 -0.54
N ARG A 353 -13.92 7.76 -1.48
CA ARG A 353 -15.37 7.78 -1.19
C ARG A 353 -15.79 6.76 -0.12
N SER A 354 -15.14 5.61 -0.09
CA SER A 354 -15.39 4.57 0.91
C SER A 354 -14.73 4.87 2.26
N SER A 355 -13.97 5.97 2.36
CA SER A 355 -13.25 6.38 3.57
C SER A 355 -12.42 5.24 4.14
N ILE A 356 -11.69 4.52 3.28
CA ILE A 356 -10.83 3.41 3.70
C ILE A 356 -9.72 4.00 4.59
N PRO A 357 -9.51 3.49 5.82
CA PRO A 357 -8.42 3.95 6.65
C PRO A 357 -7.04 3.68 6.04
N TRP A 358 -6.10 4.61 6.25
CA TRP A 358 -4.74 4.54 5.75
C TRP A 358 -3.70 4.64 6.87
N THR A 359 -2.61 3.91 6.72
CA THR A 359 -1.42 4.03 7.56
C THR A 359 -0.18 4.13 6.67
N TYR A 360 0.41 5.31 6.59
CA TYR A 360 1.68 5.52 5.91
C TYR A 360 2.84 5.16 6.83
N CYS A 361 3.59 4.13 6.44
CA CYS A 361 4.82 3.72 7.11
C CYS A 361 6.01 4.58 6.65
N ILE A 362 5.84 5.90 6.81
CA ILE A 362 6.79 6.95 6.43
C ILE A 362 7.07 7.78 7.67
N SER A 363 8.31 8.26 7.83
CA SER A 363 8.65 9.15 8.94
C SER A 363 8.05 10.56 8.75
N PRO A 364 7.32 11.09 9.76
CA PRO A 364 6.86 12.48 9.76
C PRO A 364 8.01 13.49 9.78
N ALA A 365 9.24 13.08 10.14
CA ALA A 365 10.43 13.92 10.05
C ALA A 365 10.79 14.27 8.59
N LEU A 366 10.48 13.39 7.65
CA LEU A 366 10.75 13.58 6.23
C LEU A 366 9.50 14.07 5.48
N VAL A 367 8.33 13.52 5.82
CA VAL A 367 7.06 13.82 5.18
C VAL A 367 6.02 14.12 6.25
N PRO A 368 5.89 15.39 6.67
CA PRO A 368 4.88 15.80 7.64
C PRO A 368 3.48 15.44 7.13
N LYS A 369 2.59 15.01 8.04
CA LYS A 369 1.19 14.73 7.71
C LYS A 369 0.53 16.01 7.14
N PRO A 370 0.07 16.01 5.88
CA PRO A 370 -0.72 17.09 5.31
C PRO A 370 -1.98 17.38 6.14
N GLN A 371 -2.40 18.65 6.18
CA GLN A 371 -3.58 19.06 6.95
C GLN A 371 -4.89 18.49 6.39
N ASP A 372 -4.93 18.21 5.09
CA ASP A 372 -6.06 17.59 4.39
C ASP A 372 -6.04 16.06 4.43
N TRP A 373 -5.01 15.44 5.06
CA TRP A 373 -5.08 14.06 5.51
C TRP A 373 -5.77 14.00 6.87
N LEU A 374 -7.02 13.58 6.86
CA LEU A 374 -7.90 13.67 8.02
C LEU A 374 -7.67 12.55 9.05
N THR A 375 -8.66 12.30 9.91
CA THR A 375 -8.56 11.38 11.06
C THR A 375 -8.29 9.93 10.68
N HIS A 376 -8.74 9.50 9.50
CA HIS A 376 -8.63 8.14 8.98
C HIS A 376 -7.29 7.85 8.27
N ILE A 377 -6.37 8.82 8.19
CA ILE A 377 -5.07 8.68 7.50
C ILE A 377 -3.97 9.00 8.49
N ASP A 378 -3.19 8.02 8.91
CA ASP A 378 -2.09 8.19 9.85
C ASP A 378 -0.71 8.10 9.17
N VAL A 379 0.25 8.90 9.65
CA VAL A 379 1.67 8.83 9.25
C VAL A 379 2.44 8.41 10.49
N VAL A 380 2.93 7.17 10.51
CA VAL A 380 3.27 6.49 11.77
C VAL A 380 4.76 6.37 12.04
N GLY A 381 5.62 6.60 11.05
CA GLY A 381 7.04 6.25 11.10
C GLY A 381 7.37 5.04 10.24
N PHE A 382 8.66 4.87 9.92
CA PHE A 382 9.12 3.71 9.16
C PHE A 382 9.05 2.41 9.97
N TYR A 383 8.78 1.29 9.30
CA TYR A 383 8.87 -0.03 9.92
C TYR A 383 10.25 -0.63 9.66
N PHE A 384 11.07 -0.68 10.71
CA PHE A 384 12.40 -1.29 10.65
C PHE A 384 12.35 -2.74 11.12
N LEU A 385 13.07 -3.60 10.40
CA LEU A 385 13.34 -4.98 10.79
C LEU A 385 14.83 -5.09 11.12
N ASP A 386 15.16 -5.68 12.27
CA ASP A 386 16.54 -5.91 12.71
C ASP A 386 17.11 -7.14 11.99
N LEU A 387 17.71 -6.90 10.83
CA LEU A 387 18.35 -7.93 10.01
C LEU A 387 19.82 -8.13 10.41
N ALA A 388 20.39 -7.18 11.14
CA ALA A 388 21.76 -7.21 11.60
C ALA A 388 22.01 -8.21 12.74
N LYS A 389 20.98 -8.54 13.53
CA LYS A 389 21.09 -9.34 14.77
C LYS A 389 21.96 -10.60 14.67
N ASP A 390 21.80 -11.39 13.60
CA ASP A 390 22.51 -12.65 13.40
C ASP A 390 23.47 -12.59 12.21
N TYR A 391 23.80 -11.39 11.73
CA TYR A 391 24.67 -11.21 10.58
C TYR A 391 26.15 -11.26 10.96
N VAL A 392 26.90 -12.14 10.28
CA VAL A 392 28.35 -12.21 10.38
C VAL A 392 28.95 -11.69 9.07
N PRO A 393 29.68 -10.56 9.08
CA PRO A 393 30.29 -10.02 7.88
C PRO A 393 31.44 -10.91 7.39
N PRO A 394 31.67 -11.03 6.08
CA PRO A 394 32.89 -11.64 5.55
C PRO A 394 34.14 -10.90 6.04
N THR A 395 35.21 -11.65 6.35
CA THR A 395 36.47 -11.10 6.86
C THR A 395 37.02 -9.97 5.99
N GLU A 396 37.00 -10.16 4.67
CA GLU A 396 37.50 -9.19 3.70
C GLU A 396 36.75 -7.84 3.74
N LEU A 397 35.43 -7.88 3.97
CA LEU A 397 34.62 -6.67 4.11
C LEU A 397 34.97 -5.92 5.40
N PHE A 398 35.13 -6.67 6.50
CA PHE A 398 35.49 -6.10 7.78
C PHE A 398 36.89 -5.47 7.76
N GLU A 399 37.88 -6.16 7.18
CA GLU A 399 39.24 -5.65 6.99
C GLU A 399 39.27 -4.42 6.09
N PHE A 400 38.49 -4.41 5.00
CA PHE A 400 38.37 -3.23 4.15
C PHE A 400 37.85 -2.02 4.92
N ILE A 401 36.76 -2.18 5.69
CA ILE A 401 36.20 -1.11 6.53
C ILE A 401 37.27 -0.60 7.51
N ALA A 402 37.95 -1.50 8.21
CA ALA A 402 38.95 -1.17 9.24
C ALA A 402 40.23 -0.50 8.71
N SER A 403 40.56 -0.68 7.42
CA SER A 403 41.83 -0.23 6.84
C SER A 403 41.97 1.28 6.58
N GLY A 404 41.01 2.12 6.98
CA GLY A 404 41.11 3.58 6.76
C GLY A 404 39.82 4.36 7.02
N GLU A 405 39.69 5.52 6.36
CA GLU A 405 38.54 6.43 6.50
C GLU A 405 37.21 5.82 6.03
N PRO A 406 36.08 6.05 6.72
CA PRO A 406 34.80 5.43 6.38
C PRO A 406 34.41 5.55 4.89
N PRO A 407 34.23 4.44 4.16
CA PRO A 407 33.90 4.48 2.74
C PRO A 407 32.49 5.02 2.51
N ILE A 408 32.17 5.45 1.29
CA ILE A 408 30.77 5.61 0.86
C ILE A 408 30.19 4.27 0.42
N TYR A 409 28.89 4.09 0.57
CA TYR A 409 28.17 2.98 -0.07
C TYR A 409 27.59 3.42 -1.41
N VAL A 410 27.65 2.57 -2.43
CA VAL A 410 26.94 2.74 -3.70
C VAL A 410 26.22 1.45 -4.07
N GLY A 411 24.91 1.50 -4.27
CA GLY A 411 24.16 0.33 -4.72
C GLY A 411 22.76 0.65 -5.18
N PHE A 412 22.42 0.19 -6.38
CA PHE A 412 21.10 0.44 -6.99
C PHE A 412 20.12 -0.71 -6.80
N GLY A 413 20.47 -1.80 -6.12
CA GLY A 413 19.56 -2.92 -5.90
C GLY A 413 19.23 -3.66 -7.20
N SER A 414 17.98 -4.11 -7.37
CA SER A 414 17.54 -4.93 -8.51
C SER A 414 17.18 -4.14 -9.77
N ILE A 415 17.82 -2.98 -10.00
CA ILE A 415 17.61 -2.18 -11.22
C ILE A 415 18.36 -2.83 -12.38
N VAL A 416 17.67 -3.00 -13.51
CA VAL A 416 18.29 -3.44 -14.77
C VAL A 416 18.75 -2.20 -15.54
N LEU A 417 20.06 -2.02 -15.68
CA LEU A 417 20.60 -0.87 -16.40
C LEU A 417 20.65 -1.11 -17.92
N LYS A 418 20.45 -0.04 -18.70
CA LYS A 418 20.59 -0.09 -20.17
C LYS A 418 22.05 -0.22 -20.59
N ASP A 419 22.92 0.56 -19.95
CA ASP A 419 24.37 0.49 -20.12
C ASP A 419 25.08 0.38 -18.76
N PRO A 420 25.27 -0.85 -18.24
CA PRO A 420 25.98 -1.12 -17.00
C PRO A 420 27.41 -0.56 -16.98
N GLN A 421 28.12 -0.61 -18.11
CA GLN A 421 29.54 -0.26 -18.18
C GLN A 421 29.75 1.24 -18.11
N GLU A 422 28.96 2.01 -18.86
CA GLU A 422 29.00 3.47 -18.82
C GLU A 422 28.67 4.00 -17.42
N MET A 423 27.58 3.51 -16.81
CA MET A 423 27.20 3.88 -15.45
C MET A 423 28.29 3.55 -14.43
N THR A 424 28.87 2.35 -14.52
CA THR A 424 29.93 1.91 -13.61
C THR A 424 31.18 2.76 -13.79
N GLY A 425 31.56 3.07 -15.03
CA GLY A 425 32.66 3.98 -15.34
C GLY A 425 32.46 5.38 -14.77
N ALA A 426 31.25 5.94 -14.91
CA ALA A 426 30.89 7.24 -14.35
C ALA A 426 31.05 7.26 -12.82
N ILE A 427 30.54 6.23 -12.13
CA ILE A 427 30.61 6.07 -10.68
C ILE A 427 32.05 5.92 -10.18
N LEU A 428 32.81 4.98 -10.74
CA LEU A 428 34.20 4.73 -10.35
C LEU A 428 35.08 5.96 -10.61
N GLY A 429 34.89 6.62 -11.76
CA GLY A 429 35.58 7.88 -12.05
C GLY A 429 35.22 9.00 -11.08
N GLY A 430 33.96 9.08 -10.65
CA GLY A 430 33.51 10.06 -9.66
C GLY A 430 34.06 9.79 -8.26
N ILE A 431 34.12 8.53 -7.84
CA ILE A 431 34.77 8.10 -6.58
C ILE A 431 36.24 8.52 -6.58
N ALA A 432 36.97 8.21 -7.66
CA ALA A 432 38.38 8.59 -7.80
C ALA A 432 38.58 10.11 -7.75
N LYS A 433 37.75 10.89 -8.45
CA LYS A 433 37.78 12.37 -8.46
C LYS A 433 37.40 13.00 -7.12
N ALA A 434 36.55 12.33 -6.33
CA ALA A 434 36.20 12.77 -4.99
C ALA A 434 37.28 12.40 -3.95
N GLY A 435 38.15 11.42 -4.27
CA GLY A 435 39.22 10.98 -3.39
C GLY A 435 38.74 10.18 -2.20
N VAL A 436 37.63 9.42 -2.35
CA VAL A 436 37.00 8.64 -1.27
C VAL A 436 37.16 7.14 -1.49
N ARG A 437 37.08 6.36 -0.40
CA ARG A 437 36.91 4.91 -0.48
C ARG A 437 35.44 4.57 -0.73
N ALA A 438 35.16 3.44 -1.38
CA ALA A 438 33.79 3.04 -1.68
C ALA A 438 33.54 1.53 -1.49
N ILE A 439 32.35 1.19 -1.01
CA ILE A 439 31.76 -0.14 -1.04
C ILE A 439 30.68 -0.11 -2.11
N VAL A 440 30.84 -0.88 -3.17
CA VAL A 440 29.94 -0.86 -4.33
C VAL A 440 29.24 -2.21 -4.47
N SER A 441 27.92 -2.20 -4.39
CA SER A 441 27.06 -3.37 -4.61
C SER A 441 26.69 -3.44 -6.09
N PRO A 442 27.11 -4.50 -6.83
CA PRO A 442 26.80 -4.63 -8.26
C PRO A 442 25.29 -4.75 -8.53
N GLY A 443 24.55 -5.37 -7.61
CA GLY A 443 23.13 -5.67 -7.79
C GLY A 443 22.89 -6.78 -8.83
N TRP A 444 21.62 -7.17 -8.99
CA TRP A 444 21.22 -8.34 -9.79
C TRP A 444 21.27 -8.13 -11.32
N GLY A 445 21.37 -6.89 -11.79
CA GLY A 445 21.54 -6.55 -13.21
C GLY A 445 22.04 -5.12 -13.42
N GLY A 446 22.69 -4.58 -12.39
CA GLY A 446 23.01 -3.17 -12.27
C GLY A 446 24.38 -2.85 -12.83
N LEU A 447 25.37 -2.78 -11.93
CA LEU A 447 26.73 -2.34 -12.22
C LEU A 447 27.63 -3.51 -12.65
N ASP A 448 28.67 -3.20 -13.43
CA ASP A 448 29.64 -4.17 -13.92
C ASP A 448 30.59 -4.60 -12.79
N GLU A 449 30.37 -5.80 -12.24
CA GLU A 449 31.15 -6.34 -11.13
C GLU A 449 32.64 -6.51 -11.50
N ALA A 450 32.96 -6.83 -12.75
CA ALA A 450 34.35 -7.00 -13.18
C ALA A 450 35.08 -5.64 -13.15
N MET A 451 34.42 -4.57 -13.61
CA MET A 451 34.96 -3.21 -13.50
C MET A 451 35.15 -2.79 -12.04
N ILE A 452 34.19 -3.10 -11.16
CA ILE A 452 34.28 -2.77 -9.72
C ILE A 452 35.48 -3.47 -9.09
N ARG A 453 35.66 -4.78 -9.35
CA ARG A 453 36.80 -5.56 -8.82
C ARG A 453 38.15 -5.08 -9.36
N ALA A 454 38.18 -4.53 -10.57
CA ALA A 454 39.38 -3.98 -11.20
C ALA A 454 39.72 -2.55 -10.77
N ALA A 455 38.84 -1.86 -10.03
CA ALA A 455 38.98 -0.44 -9.68
C ALA A 455 40.13 -0.15 -8.67
N GLY A 456 40.70 -1.18 -8.05
CA GLY A 456 41.84 -1.09 -7.13
C GLY A 456 41.45 -1.12 -5.64
N PRO A 457 42.43 -0.96 -4.73
CA PRO A 457 42.27 -1.30 -3.31
C PRO A 457 41.38 -0.34 -2.50
N HIS A 458 40.93 0.77 -3.10
CA HIS A 458 40.05 1.76 -2.47
C HIS A 458 38.56 1.50 -2.75
N VAL A 459 38.24 0.48 -3.55
CA VAL A 459 36.87 0.06 -3.89
C VAL A 459 36.68 -1.40 -3.52
N PHE A 460 35.60 -1.71 -2.80
CA PHE A 460 35.22 -3.07 -2.43
C PHE A 460 33.94 -3.49 -3.16
N ALA A 461 34.00 -4.62 -3.88
CA ALA A 461 32.82 -5.21 -4.52
C ALA A 461 31.99 -5.98 -3.47
N LEU A 462 30.84 -5.43 -3.10
CA LEU A 462 29.98 -5.99 -2.06
C LEU A 462 29.07 -7.09 -2.60
N GLY A 463 28.97 -8.19 -1.86
CA GLY A 463 27.90 -9.17 -2.01
C GLY A 463 26.61 -8.74 -1.30
N ASN A 464 25.90 -9.70 -0.70
CA ASN A 464 24.73 -9.39 0.11
C ASN A 464 25.13 -9.02 1.56
N ALA A 465 24.71 -7.85 2.02
CA ALA A 465 24.86 -7.42 3.41
C ALA A 465 23.61 -6.67 3.89
N PRO A 466 23.15 -6.87 5.13
CA PRO A 466 22.09 -6.06 5.72
C PRO A 466 22.49 -4.58 5.79
N HIS A 467 21.65 -3.70 5.27
CA HIS A 467 21.94 -2.25 5.25
C HIS A 467 21.92 -1.63 6.66
N ASP A 468 21.13 -2.16 7.57
CA ASP A 468 21.08 -1.75 8.97
C ASP A 468 22.39 -2.02 9.72
N TRP A 469 23.13 -3.05 9.32
CA TRP A 469 24.50 -3.28 9.76
C TRP A 469 25.49 -2.41 8.99
N LEU A 470 25.50 -2.52 7.65
CA LEU A 470 26.52 -1.91 6.80
C LEU A 470 26.55 -0.39 6.90
N PHE A 471 25.38 0.26 6.92
CA PHE A 471 25.30 1.71 6.88
C PHE A 471 25.79 2.37 8.15
N GLN A 472 26.06 1.62 9.23
CA GLN A 472 26.71 2.18 10.42
C GLN A 472 28.18 2.56 10.13
N TYR A 473 28.81 1.88 9.18
CA TYR A 473 30.25 1.98 8.90
C TYR A 473 30.62 2.84 7.69
N VAL A 474 29.64 3.49 7.07
CA VAL A 474 29.85 4.32 5.87
C VAL A 474 29.70 5.82 6.18
N SER A 475 30.30 6.66 5.34
CA SER A 475 30.23 8.12 5.45
C SER A 475 29.02 8.73 4.72
N ALA A 476 28.60 8.12 3.61
CA ALA A 476 27.41 8.50 2.84
C ALA A 476 26.84 7.27 2.10
N VAL A 477 25.58 7.36 1.68
CA VAL A 477 24.87 6.29 0.97
C VAL A 477 24.45 6.82 -0.40
N CYS A 478 24.79 6.11 -1.48
CA CYS A 478 24.27 6.36 -2.82
C CYS A 478 23.40 5.18 -3.26
N HIS A 479 22.15 5.46 -3.66
CA HIS A 479 21.24 4.43 -4.13
C HIS A 479 20.18 4.97 -5.10
N HIS A 480 19.26 4.11 -5.50
CA HIS A 480 18.27 4.40 -6.52
C HIS A 480 17.06 5.21 -6.03
N GLY A 481 16.97 5.56 -4.74
CA GLY A 481 15.80 6.25 -4.17
C GLY A 481 14.64 5.37 -3.72
N GLY A 482 14.79 4.04 -3.60
CA GLY A 482 13.73 3.19 -3.05
C GLY A 482 13.47 3.46 -1.56
N ALA A 483 12.20 3.53 -1.17
CA ALA A 483 11.75 3.94 0.17
C ALA A 483 12.47 3.23 1.33
N GLY A 484 12.64 1.91 1.27
CA GLY A 484 13.31 1.15 2.33
C GLY A 484 14.81 1.47 2.48
N THR A 485 15.51 1.72 1.38
CA THR A 485 16.94 2.11 1.42
C THR A 485 17.09 3.56 1.90
N THR A 486 16.19 4.45 1.46
CA THR A 486 16.11 5.83 1.96
C THR A 486 15.93 5.83 3.48
N ALA A 487 14.97 5.04 3.98
CA ALA A 487 14.64 4.96 5.39
C ALA A 487 15.82 4.50 6.25
N ILE A 488 16.54 3.44 5.83
CA ILE A 488 17.67 2.93 6.62
C ILE A 488 18.91 3.83 6.53
N GLY A 489 19.17 4.47 5.38
CA GLY A 489 20.22 5.47 5.24
C GLY A 489 20.02 6.64 6.21
N LEU A 490 18.79 7.17 6.25
CA LEU A 490 18.41 8.23 7.18
C LEU A 490 18.43 7.80 8.65
N LYS A 491 17.93 6.59 8.98
CA LYS A 491 18.01 6.06 10.34
C LYS A 491 19.46 5.95 10.84
N CYS A 492 20.40 5.68 9.96
CA CYS A 492 21.84 5.64 10.28
C CYS A 492 22.52 7.02 10.24
N GLY A 493 21.76 8.11 10.02
CA GLY A 493 22.29 9.47 9.96
C GLY A 493 23.21 9.73 8.77
N LYS A 494 23.03 8.99 7.66
CA LYS A 494 23.92 9.09 6.50
C LYS A 494 23.35 10.05 5.46
N PRO A 495 24.14 11.06 5.04
CA PRO A 495 23.81 11.83 3.84
C PRO A 495 23.56 10.89 2.66
N THR A 496 22.47 11.14 1.95
CA THR A 496 21.94 10.20 0.96
C THR A 496 21.90 10.80 -0.43
N ILE A 497 22.67 10.22 -1.36
CA ILE A 497 22.71 10.58 -2.78
C ILE A 497 21.72 9.68 -3.53
N ILE A 498 20.80 10.26 -4.28
CA ILE A 498 19.84 9.49 -5.07
C ILE A 498 20.08 9.66 -6.56
N VAL A 499 20.17 8.51 -7.24
CA VAL A 499 20.16 8.37 -8.71
C VAL A 499 18.85 7.66 -9.08
N PRO A 500 17.75 8.36 -9.35
CA PRO A 500 16.47 7.75 -9.63
C PRO A 500 16.39 7.20 -11.06
N PHE A 501 15.58 6.16 -11.22
CA PHE A 501 15.33 5.48 -12.49
C PHE A 501 13.85 5.48 -12.88
N PHE A 502 12.94 5.23 -11.94
CA PHE A 502 11.49 5.22 -12.19
C PHE A 502 10.66 5.31 -10.91
N GLY A 503 9.34 5.42 -11.07
CA GLY A 503 8.38 5.30 -9.97
C GLY A 503 8.47 6.47 -8.98
N ASP A 504 8.54 6.14 -7.69
CA ASP A 504 8.58 7.08 -6.57
C ASP A 504 9.98 7.62 -6.25
N GLN A 505 11.01 7.08 -6.90
CA GLN A 505 12.41 7.40 -6.63
C GLN A 505 12.77 8.89 -6.81
N PRO A 506 12.30 9.58 -7.88
CA PRO A 506 12.53 11.03 -8.01
C PRO A 506 11.87 11.83 -6.89
N TRP A 507 10.70 11.40 -6.41
CA TRP A 507 9.98 12.06 -5.33
C TRP A 507 10.75 11.94 -4.00
N TRP A 508 11.29 10.77 -3.68
CA TRP A 508 12.17 10.60 -2.52
C TRP A 508 13.42 11.47 -2.58
N ALA A 509 14.03 11.57 -3.77
CA ALA A 509 15.18 12.43 -3.97
C ALA A 509 14.85 13.89 -3.69
N ALA A 510 13.71 14.38 -4.20
CA ALA A 510 13.24 15.73 -3.95
C ALA A 510 12.96 15.98 -2.46
N GLN A 511 12.31 15.03 -1.76
CA GLN A 511 12.06 15.16 -0.33
C GLN A 511 13.35 15.23 0.49
N LEU A 512 14.35 14.41 0.16
CA LEU A 512 15.65 14.41 0.83
C LEU A 512 16.45 15.70 0.60
N ALA A 513 16.50 16.17 -0.65
CA ALA A 513 17.17 17.42 -1.02
C ALA A 513 16.52 18.61 -0.31
N GLN A 514 15.18 18.66 -0.25
CA GLN A 514 14.44 19.71 0.46
C GLN A 514 14.78 19.77 1.96
N GLN A 515 15.05 18.63 2.59
CA GLN A 515 15.47 18.56 4.00
C GLN A 515 16.99 18.77 4.19
N GLY A 516 17.76 18.93 3.11
CA GLY A 516 19.21 19.10 3.16
C GLY A 516 19.98 17.84 3.58
N ALA A 517 19.34 16.67 3.63
CA ALA A 517 19.98 15.41 4.00
C ALA A 517 20.59 14.66 2.81
N GLY A 518 20.57 15.28 1.62
CA GLY A 518 21.17 14.79 0.39
C GLY A 518 21.34 15.92 -0.62
N PRO A 519 22.19 15.73 -1.64
CA PRO A 519 22.25 16.65 -2.79
C PRO A 519 21.00 16.54 -3.67
N GLU A 520 20.87 17.47 -4.61
CA GLU A 520 19.87 17.39 -5.69
C GLU A 520 19.96 16.04 -6.43
N PRO A 521 18.81 15.50 -6.90
CA PRO A 521 18.77 14.24 -7.65
C PRO A 521 19.69 14.27 -8.86
N LEU A 522 20.44 13.18 -9.05
CA LEU A 522 21.26 12.99 -10.24
C LEU A 522 20.43 12.41 -11.39
N ASP A 523 20.60 12.89 -12.62
CA ASP A 523 19.95 12.27 -13.79
C ASP A 523 20.70 10.99 -14.17
N SER A 524 20.05 9.83 -14.00
CA SER A 524 20.62 8.52 -14.35
C SER A 524 21.00 8.42 -15.83
N ARG A 525 20.37 9.18 -16.72
CA ARG A 525 20.65 9.16 -18.17
C ARG A 525 21.89 9.95 -18.56
N ASN A 526 22.27 10.93 -17.74
CA ASN A 526 23.35 11.87 -18.02
C ASN A 526 24.38 11.88 -16.88
N LEU A 527 24.51 10.76 -16.16
CA LEU A 527 25.40 10.67 -15.02
C LEU A 527 26.85 10.74 -15.49
N THR A 528 27.56 11.79 -15.06
CA THR A 528 28.99 11.97 -15.35
C THR A 528 29.83 11.76 -14.10
N SER A 529 31.10 11.40 -14.27
CA SER A 529 32.04 11.33 -13.14
C SER A 529 32.20 12.65 -12.40
N ASP A 530 32.14 13.79 -13.09
CA ASP A 530 32.22 15.11 -12.44
C ASP A 530 30.96 15.43 -11.64
N GLY A 531 29.77 15.13 -12.20
CA GLY A 531 28.50 15.26 -11.47
C GLY A 531 28.45 14.37 -10.24
N PHE A 532 28.89 13.11 -10.37
CA PHE A 532 28.92 12.18 -9.25
C PHE A 532 29.94 12.60 -8.17
N ALA A 533 31.14 13.05 -8.56
CA ALA A 533 32.12 13.57 -7.61
C ALA A 533 31.63 14.83 -6.89
N ALA A 534 30.91 15.71 -7.59
CA ALA A 534 30.29 16.89 -6.98
C ALA A 534 29.21 16.49 -5.96
N ALA A 535 28.37 15.51 -6.27
CA ALA A 535 27.37 14.99 -5.35
C ALA A 535 27.98 14.35 -4.10
N ILE A 536 29.07 13.57 -4.25
CA ILE A 536 29.83 13.01 -3.12
C ILE A 536 30.34 14.13 -2.21
N ARG A 537 31.00 15.15 -2.79
CA ARG A 537 31.53 16.28 -2.01
C ARG A 537 30.43 17.07 -1.31
N ALA A 538 29.28 17.25 -1.96
CA ALA A 538 28.12 17.90 -1.35
C ALA A 538 27.57 17.08 -0.18
N ALA A 539 27.35 15.78 -0.37
CA ALA A 539 26.84 14.87 0.66
C ALA A 539 27.75 14.84 1.90
N LEU A 540 29.07 14.90 1.70
CA LEU A 540 30.05 14.92 2.79
C LEU A 540 30.28 16.31 3.39
N SER A 541 29.54 17.34 2.96
CA SER A 541 29.63 18.67 3.55
C SER A 541 29.13 18.68 5.01
N PRO A 542 29.72 19.50 5.90
CA PRO A 542 29.31 19.55 7.31
C PRO A 542 27.81 19.84 7.49
N SER A 543 27.23 20.69 6.64
CA SER A 543 25.80 21.03 6.70
C SER A 543 24.89 19.84 6.40
N MET A 544 25.21 19.04 5.38
CA MET A 544 24.38 17.87 5.02
C MET A 544 24.53 16.73 6.02
N VAL A 545 25.75 16.54 6.56
CA VAL A 545 26.00 15.58 7.64
C VAL A 545 25.17 15.94 8.89
N VAL A 546 25.16 17.21 9.30
CA VAL A 546 24.35 17.68 10.43
C VAL A 546 22.85 17.52 10.16
N ALA A 547 22.39 17.83 8.95
CA ALA A 547 20.98 17.67 8.57
C ALA A 547 20.54 16.19 8.60
N ALA A 548 21.35 15.28 8.04
CA ALA A 548 21.10 13.85 8.07
C ALA A 548 21.09 13.31 9.51
N GLN A 549 22.00 13.78 10.37
CA GLN A 549 22.03 13.40 11.78
C GLN A 549 20.79 13.89 12.54
N ARG A 550 20.30 15.10 12.29
CA ARG A 550 19.06 15.61 12.90
C ARG A 550 17.84 14.77 12.50
N ILE A 551 17.72 14.41 11.23
CA ILE A 551 16.63 13.54 10.77
C ILE A 551 16.74 12.15 11.43
N SER A 552 17.96 11.63 11.54
CA SER A 552 18.22 10.36 12.23
C SER A 552 17.76 10.39 13.68
N GLU A 553 18.04 11.46 14.43
CA GLU A 553 17.60 11.61 15.81
C GLU A 553 16.06 11.57 15.92
N MET A 554 15.36 12.24 15.01
CA MET A 554 13.89 12.19 14.93
C MET A 554 13.40 10.78 14.61
N ILE A 555 13.92 10.14 13.56
CA ILE A 555 13.54 8.78 13.16
C ILE A 555 13.81 7.76 14.28
N ASN A 556 14.93 7.87 14.99
CA ASN A 556 15.25 6.95 16.08
C ASN A 556 14.41 7.19 17.34
N SER A 557 13.73 8.33 17.45
CA SER A 557 12.73 8.59 18.51
C SER A 557 11.34 8.04 18.18
N GLU A 558 11.10 7.63 16.93
CA GLU A 558 9.85 7.03 16.47
C GLU A 558 9.84 5.51 16.74
N ASP A 559 8.70 4.95 17.19
CA ASP A 559 8.42 3.51 17.09
C ASP A 559 7.34 3.31 16.02
N GLY A 560 7.76 3.38 14.75
CA GLY A 560 6.86 3.27 13.61
C GLY A 560 6.02 2.00 13.64
N VAL A 561 6.63 0.87 14.02
CA VAL A 561 5.95 -0.42 14.09
C VAL A 561 4.86 -0.42 15.18
N LYS A 562 5.14 0.11 16.38
CA LYS A 562 4.14 0.28 17.43
C LYS A 562 3.00 1.18 16.97
N ASN A 563 3.33 2.35 16.43
CA ASN A 563 2.37 3.33 15.95
C ASN A 563 1.49 2.75 14.83
N GLY A 564 2.07 1.90 13.96
CA GLY A 564 1.34 1.18 12.92
C GLY A 564 0.32 0.16 13.47
N VAL A 565 0.68 -0.57 14.53
CA VAL A 565 -0.26 -1.47 15.22
C VAL A 565 -1.37 -0.68 15.92
N GLU A 566 -1.01 0.41 16.61
CA GLU A 566 -1.99 1.28 17.27
C GLU A 566 -2.97 1.88 16.25
N SER A 567 -2.45 2.38 15.11
CA SER A 567 -3.26 2.85 13.98
C SER A 567 -4.20 1.74 13.46
N PHE A 568 -3.68 0.52 13.27
CA PHE A 568 -4.51 -0.61 12.85
C PHE A 568 -5.67 -0.85 13.82
N HIS A 569 -5.42 -0.96 15.12
CA HIS A 569 -6.47 -1.19 16.12
C HIS A 569 -7.46 -0.02 16.23
N LYS A 570 -6.97 1.21 16.20
CA LYS A 570 -7.76 2.45 16.26
C LYS A 570 -8.80 2.52 15.14
N HIS A 571 -8.45 2.06 13.95
CA HIS A 571 -9.30 2.11 12.76
C HIS A 571 -10.20 0.88 12.55
N LEU A 572 -10.13 -0.11 13.44
CA LEU A 572 -11.03 -1.26 13.37
C LEU A 572 -12.45 -0.90 13.86
N PRO A 573 -13.50 -1.44 13.21
CA PRO A 573 -14.88 -1.31 13.67
C PRO A 573 -15.15 -2.25 14.86
N LEU A 574 -14.38 -2.13 15.94
CA LEU A 574 -14.37 -3.07 17.07
C LEU A 574 -15.72 -3.23 17.75
N LEU A 575 -16.54 -2.18 17.81
CA LEU A 575 -17.91 -2.27 18.33
C LEU A 575 -18.79 -3.23 17.50
N ASN A 576 -18.42 -3.46 16.24
CA ASN A 576 -19.04 -4.43 15.35
C ASN A 576 -18.30 -5.77 15.31
N MET A 577 -17.02 -5.84 15.70
CA MET A 577 -16.24 -7.09 15.63
C MET A 577 -16.33 -7.94 16.89
N ARG A 578 -16.62 -7.36 18.06
CA ARG A 578 -16.68 -8.12 19.32
C ARG A 578 -17.93 -9.00 19.40
N CYS A 579 -17.77 -10.19 19.96
CA CYS A 579 -18.89 -11.03 20.34
C CYS A 579 -19.68 -10.39 21.49
N ASP A 580 -21.00 -10.39 21.39
CA ASP A 580 -21.89 -9.76 22.39
C ASP A 580 -21.92 -10.53 23.72
N LEU A 581 -21.55 -11.82 23.73
CA LEU A 581 -21.52 -12.66 24.94
C LEU A 581 -20.12 -12.77 25.55
N ASP A 582 -19.07 -12.68 24.75
CA ASP A 582 -17.68 -12.67 25.19
C ASP A 582 -16.88 -11.64 24.36
N PRO A 583 -16.82 -10.36 24.80
CA PRO A 583 -16.18 -9.28 24.05
C PRO A 583 -14.68 -9.46 23.81
N LYS A 584 -14.04 -10.45 24.45
CA LYS A 584 -12.65 -10.84 24.22
C LYS A 584 -12.46 -11.72 22.98
N ARG A 585 -13.55 -12.08 22.30
CA ARG A 585 -13.54 -12.90 21.08
C ARG A 585 -14.18 -12.16 19.91
N THR A 586 -13.65 -12.41 18.72
CA THR A 586 -14.21 -11.91 17.46
C THR A 586 -15.52 -12.64 17.13
N ALA A 587 -16.54 -11.87 16.75
CA ALA A 587 -17.81 -12.37 16.24
C ALA A 587 -17.66 -12.79 14.78
N VAL A 588 -18.09 -14.00 14.49
CA VAL A 588 -18.07 -14.57 13.12
C VAL A 588 -19.48 -14.95 12.64
N TRP A 589 -20.43 -15.07 13.58
CA TRP A 589 -21.83 -15.37 13.30
C TRP A 589 -22.73 -14.24 13.78
N TYR A 590 -23.80 -13.99 13.04
CA TYR A 590 -24.93 -13.16 13.45
C TYR A 590 -26.16 -14.04 13.57
N SER A 591 -26.87 -13.95 14.69
CA SER A 591 -28.15 -14.62 14.91
C SER A 591 -29.28 -13.63 14.63
N PRO A 592 -30.05 -13.78 13.53
CA PRO A 592 -31.18 -12.89 13.24
C PRO A 592 -32.30 -12.99 14.28
N ALA A 593 -32.51 -14.20 14.82
CA ALA A 593 -33.55 -14.48 15.81
C ALA A 593 -33.30 -13.72 17.12
N HIS A 594 -32.05 -13.73 17.60
CA HIS A 594 -31.68 -13.09 18.87
C HIS A 594 -31.04 -11.71 18.71
N LYS A 595 -30.73 -11.29 17.48
CA LYS A 595 -30.00 -10.07 17.15
C LYS A 595 -28.64 -9.98 17.87
N LEU A 596 -27.94 -11.11 17.95
CA LEU A 596 -26.64 -11.25 18.63
C LEU A 596 -25.52 -11.56 17.64
N ARG A 597 -24.36 -10.97 17.88
CA ARG A 597 -23.09 -11.28 17.24
C ARG A 597 -22.33 -12.27 18.11
N LEU A 598 -22.05 -13.43 17.56
CA LEU A 598 -21.53 -14.57 18.27
C LEU A 598 -20.15 -14.95 17.72
N SER A 599 -19.20 -15.19 18.62
CA SER A 599 -17.97 -15.90 18.27
C SER A 599 -18.29 -17.35 17.93
N ALA A 600 -17.38 -18.02 17.20
CA ALA A 600 -17.54 -19.44 16.88
C ALA A 600 -17.77 -20.28 18.14
N PHE A 601 -17.00 -19.99 19.19
CA PHE A 601 -17.14 -20.64 20.50
C PHE A 601 -18.52 -20.41 21.12
N SER A 602 -19.00 -19.16 21.18
CA SER A 602 -20.30 -18.86 21.78
C SER A 602 -21.45 -19.48 20.99
N ALA A 603 -21.37 -19.46 19.66
CA ALA A 603 -22.36 -20.10 18.80
C ALA A 603 -22.40 -21.61 19.03
N GLN A 604 -21.24 -22.28 19.12
CA GLN A 604 -21.19 -23.72 19.38
C GLN A 604 -21.79 -24.08 20.75
N VAL A 605 -21.41 -23.35 21.81
CA VAL A 605 -21.91 -23.62 23.17
C VAL A 605 -23.43 -23.47 23.25
N LEU A 606 -24.00 -22.46 22.59
CA LEU A 606 -25.45 -22.27 22.54
C LEU A 606 -26.14 -23.34 21.69
N ALA A 607 -25.53 -23.76 20.58
CA ALA A 607 -26.07 -24.81 19.72
C ALA A 607 -26.08 -26.17 20.44
N ASP A 608 -25.01 -26.52 21.16
CA ASP A 608 -24.91 -27.76 21.94
C ASP A 608 -25.96 -27.84 23.06
N ARG A 609 -26.39 -26.68 23.58
CA ARG A 609 -27.47 -26.58 24.56
C ARG A 609 -28.87 -26.52 23.95
N GLY A 610 -28.98 -26.48 22.62
CA GLY A 610 -30.25 -26.34 21.91
C GLY A 610 -30.88 -24.96 22.00
N GLU A 611 -30.13 -23.94 22.43
CA GLU A 611 -30.61 -22.55 22.58
C GLU A 611 -30.65 -21.80 21.24
N ILE A 612 -29.78 -22.18 20.30
CA ILE A 612 -29.78 -21.66 18.92
C ILE A 612 -29.64 -22.81 17.91
N ASP A 613 -30.20 -22.61 16.72
CA ASP A 613 -29.97 -23.48 15.57
C ASP A 613 -28.83 -22.89 14.72
N ILE A 614 -27.70 -23.60 14.66
CA ILE A 614 -26.50 -23.15 13.94
C ILE A 614 -26.77 -22.92 12.44
N ASN A 615 -27.71 -23.65 11.85
CA ASN A 615 -28.07 -23.55 10.43
C ASN A 615 -28.86 -22.27 10.11
N LYS A 616 -29.38 -21.57 11.14
CA LYS A 616 -30.09 -20.30 11.01
C LYS A 616 -29.20 -19.09 11.25
N LEU A 617 -27.92 -19.32 11.61
CA LEU A 617 -26.94 -18.24 11.73
C LEU A 617 -26.52 -17.75 10.35
N LYS A 618 -26.20 -16.46 10.29
CA LYS A 618 -25.62 -15.83 9.11
C LYS A 618 -24.17 -15.48 9.41
N LEU A 619 -23.31 -15.49 8.39
CA LEU A 619 -21.97 -14.93 8.52
C LEU A 619 -22.08 -13.48 8.98
N HIS A 620 -21.31 -13.14 10.01
CA HIS A 620 -21.27 -11.78 10.52
C HIS A 620 -20.42 -10.90 9.61
N ARG A 621 -20.96 -9.75 9.23
CA ARG A 621 -20.28 -8.76 8.39
C ARG A 621 -20.00 -7.54 9.25
N SER A 622 -18.76 -7.38 9.67
CA SER A 622 -18.32 -6.32 10.59
C SER A 622 -18.16 -4.96 9.91
N ARG A 623 -17.95 -4.96 8.58
CA ARG A 623 -17.81 -3.76 7.76
C ARG A 623 -18.51 -3.94 6.41
N GLU A 624 -19.26 -2.92 6.01
CA GLU A 624 -19.81 -2.80 4.66
C GLU A 624 -19.16 -1.64 3.91
N TYR A 625 -19.05 -1.76 2.58
CA TYR A 625 -18.43 -0.77 1.72
C TYR A 625 -19.43 -0.21 0.71
N ARG A 626 -19.45 1.12 0.57
CA ARG A 626 -20.25 1.82 -0.45
C ARG A 626 -19.39 2.08 -1.68
N THR A 627 -19.22 1.07 -2.52
CA THR A 627 -18.35 1.11 -3.69
C THR A 627 -18.98 1.78 -4.91
N TYR A 628 -20.29 2.02 -4.91
CA TYR A 628 -21.03 2.63 -6.00
C TYR A 628 -21.17 4.15 -5.82
N ALA A 629 -20.90 4.92 -6.88
CA ALA A 629 -21.10 6.37 -6.86
C ALA A 629 -22.59 6.73 -6.96
N SER A 630 -23.03 7.70 -6.16
CA SER A 630 -24.38 8.28 -6.26
C SER A 630 -24.41 9.45 -7.26
N ALA A 631 -25.59 9.80 -7.78
CA ALA A 631 -25.74 10.91 -8.73
C ALA A 631 -25.43 12.30 -8.13
N THR A 632 -25.35 12.41 -6.81
CA THR A 632 -25.08 13.65 -6.06
C THR A 632 -23.70 13.68 -5.42
N ASP A 633 -22.82 12.72 -5.75
CA ASP A 633 -21.49 12.64 -5.15
C ASP A 633 -20.59 13.78 -5.65
N PRO A 634 -20.13 14.69 -4.76
CA PRO A 634 -19.35 15.86 -5.15
C PRO A 634 -17.96 15.50 -5.70
N ILE A 635 -17.35 14.40 -5.23
CA ILE A 635 -16.04 13.94 -5.67
C ILE A 635 -16.13 13.42 -7.10
N SER A 636 -17.10 12.53 -7.39
CA SER A 636 -17.41 12.06 -8.73
C SER A 636 -17.78 13.22 -9.65
N GLY A 637 -18.54 14.21 -9.18
CA GLY A 637 -18.91 15.42 -9.93
C GLY A 637 -17.70 16.22 -10.44
N THR A 638 -16.61 16.29 -9.67
CA THR A 638 -15.34 16.92 -10.07
C THR A 638 -14.40 16.01 -10.85
N ALA A 639 -14.47 14.69 -10.66
CA ALA A 639 -13.68 13.72 -11.42
C ALA A 639 -14.22 13.54 -12.85
N LEU A 640 -15.53 13.62 -13.05
CA LEU A 640 -16.23 13.41 -14.33
C LEU A 640 -15.67 14.25 -15.51
N PRO A 641 -15.34 15.55 -15.35
CA PRO A 641 -14.66 16.33 -16.39
C PRO A 641 -13.25 15.82 -16.72
N LEU A 642 -12.45 15.41 -15.72
CA LEU A 642 -11.14 14.77 -15.93
C LEU A 642 -11.30 13.45 -16.72
N LEU A 643 -12.39 12.70 -16.47
CA LEU A 643 -12.68 11.47 -17.22
C LEU A 643 -12.82 11.71 -18.73
N ARG A 644 -13.33 12.88 -19.15
CA ARG A 644 -13.48 13.20 -20.58
C ARG A 644 -12.15 13.49 -21.26
N VAL A 645 -11.19 14.10 -20.54
CA VAL A 645 -9.86 14.44 -21.05
C VAL A 645 -9.06 13.17 -21.39
N VAL A 646 -9.00 12.22 -20.45
CA VAL A 646 -8.24 10.97 -20.62
C VAL A 646 -8.85 10.07 -21.70
N ASN A 647 -10.18 9.99 -21.78
CA ASN A 647 -10.83 9.25 -22.87
C ASN A 647 -10.49 9.82 -24.26
N GLY A 648 -10.33 11.15 -24.37
CA GLY A 648 -9.85 11.81 -25.59
C GLY A 648 -8.41 11.43 -25.95
N PHE A 649 -7.51 11.43 -24.96
CA PHE A 649 -6.11 11.02 -25.11
C PHE A 649 -5.98 9.57 -25.59
N VAL A 650 -6.69 8.64 -24.94
CA VAL A 650 -6.57 7.21 -25.25
C VAL A 650 -7.21 6.86 -26.59
N HIS A 651 -8.34 7.47 -26.98
CA HIS A 651 -8.86 7.28 -28.34
C HIS A 651 -7.91 7.80 -29.44
N GLY A 652 -7.12 8.84 -29.16
CA GLY A 652 -6.05 9.31 -30.04
C GLY A 652 -4.94 8.27 -30.23
N VAL A 653 -4.47 7.65 -29.14
CA VAL A 653 -3.41 6.63 -29.16
C VAL A 653 -3.88 5.31 -29.80
N PHE A 654 -5.09 4.83 -29.49
CA PHE A 654 -5.63 3.59 -30.06
C PHE A 654 -5.93 3.70 -31.56
N ARG A 655 -6.28 4.88 -32.09
CA ARG A 655 -6.52 5.06 -33.53
C ARG A 655 -5.26 4.98 -34.37
N ILE A 656 -4.10 5.32 -33.81
CA ILE A 656 -2.78 5.19 -34.46
C ILE A 656 -2.38 3.71 -34.63
N GLY A 657 -2.80 2.83 -33.70
CA GLY A 657 -2.57 1.39 -33.78
C GLY A 657 -3.58 0.60 -34.62
N SER A 658 -4.63 1.26 -35.14
CA SER A 658 -5.61 0.64 -36.03
C SER A 658 -5.20 0.84 -37.50
N THR A 659 -5.65 -0.05 -38.38
CA THR A 659 -5.20 -0.29 -39.78
C THR A 659 -5.29 0.89 -40.79
N ARG A 660 -5.38 2.15 -40.34
CA ARG A 660 -5.44 3.37 -41.17
C ARG A 660 -4.67 4.54 -40.53
N PRO A 661 -3.32 4.55 -40.60
CA PRO A 661 -2.47 5.58 -40.00
C PRO A 661 -2.64 6.98 -40.64
N ASP A 662 -3.11 7.04 -41.89
CA ASP A 662 -3.38 8.26 -42.66
C ASP A 662 -4.46 9.15 -42.03
N LYS A 663 -5.45 8.55 -41.35
CA LYS A 663 -6.54 9.30 -40.68
C LYS A 663 -6.19 9.74 -39.26
N GLY A 664 -5.28 9.03 -38.59
CA GLY A 664 -4.82 9.38 -37.23
C GLY A 664 -3.94 10.63 -37.22
N VAL A 665 -3.08 10.79 -38.22
CA VAL A 665 -2.19 11.96 -38.36
C VAL A 665 -2.99 13.22 -38.72
N ALA A 666 -3.99 13.12 -39.60
CA ALA A 666 -4.81 14.27 -40.00
C ALA A 666 -5.68 14.84 -38.87
N GLN A 667 -6.13 14.00 -37.92
CA GLN A 667 -6.90 14.45 -36.75
C GLN A 667 -6.05 15.09 -35.65
N MET A 668 -4.79 14.67 -35.51
CA MET A 668 -3.87 15.29 -34.56
C MET A 668 -3.58 16.75 -34.95
N VAL A 669 -3.37 16.99 -36.26
CA VAL A 669 -3.09 18.33 -36.82
C VAL A 669 -4.33 19.24 -36.82
N THR A 670 -5.54 18.68 -36.96
CA THR A 670 -6.79 19.47 -36.87
C THR A 670 -7.23 19.77 -35.44
N SER A 671 -6.76 19.02 -34.43
CA SER A 671 -6.97 19.38 -33.01
C SER A 671 -5.99 20.44 -32.47
N THR A 672 -4.85 20.66 -33.12
CA THR A 672 -3.88 21.72 -32.75
C THR A 672 -4.10 23.04 -33.50
N VAL A 673 -4.85 23.03 -34.61
CA VAL A 673 -5.08 24.23 -35.43
C VAL A 673 -6.54 24.27 -35.88
N GLY A 674 -7.40 24.91 -35.09
CA GLY A 674 -8.75 25.26 -35.53
C GLY A 674 -9.78 25.41 -34.41
N GLY A 675 -10.07 26.67 -34.05
CA GLY A 675 -11.29 27.03 -33.33
C GLY A 675 -11.14 28.27 -32.46
N GLU A 676 -11.19 29.45 -33.08
CA GLU A 676 -11.52 30.73 -32.42
C GLU A 676 -12.81 30.67 -31.59
#